data_AF-A0A966H3U2-F1
#
_entry.id   AF-A0A966H3U2-F1
#
_cell.length_a   1.000
_cell.length_b   1.000
_cell.length_c   1.000
_cell.angle_alpha   90.00
_cell.angle_beta   90.00
_cell.angle_gamma   90.00
#
_symmetry.space_group_name_H-M   'P 1'
#
loop_
_entity.id
_entity.type
_entity.pdbx_description
1 polymer ?
#
loop_
_entity_poly.entity_id
_entity_poly.type
_entity_poly.pdbx_seq_one_letter_code
_entity_poly.pdbx_strand_id
1 'polypeptide(L)'
;MRKLTTACFLLMAVLGYSQVKPTSAADRMKSVEQRKLLEQRSLVNNSSFRNIGPSVMSGRVVDMDVNPDDPTEFYVAYASGGVWHTINNGQSFKPVFDSTDILIVGDIAVNWKTRTIWVGTGEVNSSRSSYAGLGVYKSSDNGKSWEYLGLPDSHHIGKIQLHPTDPNTAWVAVLGHLYSANKERGVYKTTDGGKSWKQTLSIDEHTGAIDIDVNPNNGNELYAAMWYRTRSASNFEEAGKTSGIYKSTDGGDHWQLVSKPGSGFPSGDGVGRIGLAVYPANPQIVYAIVDNNFQQTDTALRRTAAADTSRYVLRDFKDLTVERFAALDDRKLTAFIRSPRNGIPAKYTAASLKEAVAKGTLSPNCIWDYLYDANTALFETPIYGAEVYRSEDGGLSWKKTHDKTINLYSTYGYYFGKIFVSPVNDKKIVITGVGLLLSTDGGKTFADISKEHVHSDHHYVWINPKRDSHMINGNDGGTNITYDNGEHWFKANTPPVGQYYAVAFDMLKPYNVYGGLQDNGTWYGASTTKENYDWFDSGHNPYTSINGGDGMQVQVDWRDNKTVYSGSQFGAYNRQNLVTRERRSVRPSRDLGETALRFNWQTPILLSRHNQDVFYYGSNKFHRSMNRGDSLVTMSPDLTTNPKQGDVPFGTIATMSESPIRFGLIYVGTDDGNIQVSMDGGYSWSLINQKLPKGLYVSRVVASAFQESRVYVTLNGYRNDHFNAYVYVSDDYGRTWRQIMKDLPAEPVNVIREDVVHADILYVGTDGGLYVSIDGGVSSMSWNKGLPRSVPVHDIAIHPRENELILGTHGRSLYISKVDDVQKLVSNAEYRAKREAELKK
;
A
#
# COMPACT_ATOMS: atom_id res chain seq x y z
N MET A 1 35.84 26.82 -64.55
CA MET A 1 34.71 25.86 -64.62
C MET A 1 34.54 25.22 -63.25
N ARG A 2 33.31 25.24 -62.72
CA ARG A 2 32.93 24.98 -61.33
C ARG A 2 33.23 23.55 -60.86
N LYS A 3 33.77 23.38 -59.66
CA LYS A 3 33.68 22.14 -58.87
C LYS A 3 32.45 22.24 -57.96
N LEU A 4 31.51 21.29 -58.10
CA LEU A 4 30.39 21.10 -57.18
C LEU A 4 30.87 20.30 -55.97
N THR A 5 30.67 20.83 -54.77
CA THR A 5 30.69 20.07 -53.51
C THR A 5 29.26 19.97 -53.00
N THR A 6 28.74 18.74 -52.93
CA THR A 6 27.43 18.39 -52.39
C THR A 6 27.57 18.21 -50.88
N ALA A 7 26.81 18.97 -50.08
CA ALA A 7 26.68 18.77 -48.64
C ALA A 7 25.36 18.03 -48.35
N CYS A 8 25.44 16.82 -47.82
CA CYS A 8 24.29 16.10 -47.24
C CYS A 8 24.16 16.47 -45.76
N PHE A 9 23.06 17.12 -45.38
CA PHE A 9 22.64 17.24 -43.98
C PHE A 9 21.84 15.98 -43.59
N LEU A 10 22.39 15.16 -42.69
CA LEU A 10 21.63 14.15 -41.96
C LEU A 10 20.99 14.81 -40.73
N LEU A 11 19.68 15.00 -40.76
CA LEU A 11 18.87 15.25 -39.56
C LEU A 11 18.62 13.91 -38.87
N MET A 12 19.38 13.61 -37.81
CA MET A 12 18.97 12.58 -36.84
C MET A 12 17.89 13.18 -35.93
N ALA A 13 16.63 12.82 -36.18
CA ALA A 13 15.54 13.03 -35.24
C ALA A 13 15.70 12.02 -34.08
N VAL A 14 16.31 12.47 -32.98
CA VAL A 14 16.25 11.74 -31.71
C VAL A 14 14.83 11.89 -31.17
N LEU A 15 13.99 10.88 -31.38
CA LEU A 15 12.72 10.73 -30.68
C LEU A 15 13.01 10.42 -29.21
N GLY A 16 13.29 11.46 -28.42
CA GLY A 16 13.28 11.36 -26.96
C GLY A 16 11.83 11.15 -26.52
N TYR A 17 11.51 9.97 -26.02
CA TYR A 17 10.23 9.75 -25.34
C TYR A 17 10.19 10.66 -24.10
N SER A 18 9.26 11.62 -24.07
CA SER A 18 9.06 12.44 -22.88
C SER A 18 8.62 11.54 -21.73
N GLN A 19 9.39 11.52 -20.65
CA GLN A 19 9.02 10.85 -19.40
C GLN A 19 7.70 11.44 -18.87
N VAL A 20 6.87 10.60 -18.25
CA VAL A 20 5.66 11.02 -17.55
C VAL A 20 6.07 11.98 -16.43
N LYS A 21 5.48 13.17 -16.39
CA LYS A 21 5.82 14.21 -15.42
C LYS A 21 4.87 14.18 -14.22
N PRO A 22 5.35 14.50 -13.00
CA PRO A 22 4.48 14.65 -11.85
C PRO A 22 3.43 15.75 -12.09
N THR A 23 2.23 15.56 -11.56
CA THR A 23 1.15 16.56 -11.66
C THR A 23 1.45 17.73 -10.72
N SER A 24 1.37 18.96 -11.23
CA SER A 24 1.65 20.15 -10.42
C SER A 24 0.63 20.35 -9.30
N ALA A 25 1.03 20.92 -8.16
CA ALA A 25 0.09 21.32 -7.11
C ALA A 25 -1.09 22.16 -7.60
N ALA A 26 -0.87 23.09 -8.54
CA ALA A 26 -1.96 23.90 -9.10
C ALA A 26 -3.02 23.03 -9.81
N ASP A 27 -2.59 22.02 -10.57
CA ASP A 27 -3.52 21.10 -11.24
C ASP A 27 -4.17 20.11 -10.26
N ARG A 28 -3.46 19.70 -9.20
CA ARG A 28 -4.06 18.95 -8.08
C ARG A 28 -5.16 19.75 -7.39
N MET A 29 -4.98 21.05 -7.17
CA MET A 29 -6.03 21.89 -6.58
C MET A 29 -7.21 22.12 -7.54
N LYS A 30 -6.97 22.20 -8.86
CA LYS A 30 -8.08 22.20 -9.84
C LYS A 30 -8.88 20.89 -9.80
N SER A 31 -8.24 19.77 -9.48
CA SER A 31 -8.90 18.47 -9.29
C SER A 31 -9.98 18.54 -8.19
N VAL A 32 -9.67 19.21 -7.07
CA VAL A 32 -10.62 19.40 -5.96
C VAL A 32 -11.85 20.18 -6.41
N GLU A 33 -11.66 21.27 -7.16
CA GLU A 33 -12.78 22.05 -7.72
C GLU A 33 -13.58 21.24 -8.75
N GLN A 34 -12.89 20.45 -9.59
CA GLN A 34 -13.57 19.60 -10.56
C GLN A 34 -14.46 18.56 -9.87
N ARG A 35 -13.98 17.91 -8.80
CA ARG A 35 -14.79 16.96 -8.02
C ARG A 35 -16.06 17.62 -7.47
N LYS A 36 -15.93 18.82 -6.90
CA LYS A 36 -17.06 19.61 -6.40
C LYS A 36 -18.08 19.92 -7.50
N LEU A 37 -17.63 20.24 -8.71
CA LEU A 37 -18.53 20.44 -9.86
C LEU A 37 -19.26 19.15 -10.25
N LEU A 38 -18.59 18.00 -10.25
CA LEU A 38 -19.19 16.70 -10.52
C LEU A 38 -20.20 16.27 -9.46
N GLU A 39 -19.97 16.64 -8.19
CA GLU A 39 -20.91 16.44 -7.08
C GLU A 39 -22.15 17.31 -7.22
N GLN A 40 -21.98 18.61 -7.51
CA GLN A 40 -23.08 19.57 -7.66
C GLN A 40 -24.03 19.25 -8.82
N ARG A 41 -23.57 18.51 -9.82
CA ARG A 41 -24.40 18.09 -10.97
C ARG A 41 -24.90 16.65 -10.90
N SER A 42 -24.67 15.96 -9.78
CA SER A 42 -24.93 14.54 -9.66
C SER A 42 -26.43 14.22 -9.58
N LEU A 43 -26.92 13.47 -10.56
CA LEU A 43 -28.29 12.91 -10.54
C LEU A 43 -28.38 11.56 -9.82
N VAL A 44 -27.23 10.95 -9.49
CA VAL A 44 -27.13 9.57 -8.97
C VAL A 44 -27.17 9.52 -7.44
N ASN A 45 -26.96 10.65 -6.76
CA ASN A 45 -26.97 10.75 -5.29
C ASN A 45 -28.37 10.58 -4.62
N ASN A 46 -29.40 10.20 -5.36
CA ASN A 46 -30.70 9.81 -4.80
C ASN A 46 -30.63 8.44 -4.07
N SER A 47 -29.76 7.56 -4.55
CA SER A 47 -29.48 6.27 -3.90
C SER A 47 -28.24 6.40 -3.00
N SER A 48 -28.33 5.86 -1.79
CA SER A 48 -27.25 5.91 -0.80
C SER A 48 -26.53 4.59 -0.70
N PHE A 49 -25.21 4.64 -0.60
CA PHE A 49 -24.40 3.50 -0.18
C PHE A 49 -24.63 3.19 1.30
N ARG A 50 -24.55 1.90 1.61
CA ARG A 50 -24.54 1.37 2.98
C ARG A 50 -23.22 0.66 3.21
N ASN A 51 -22.51 1.04 4.26
CA ASN A 51 -21.33 0.31 4.73
C ASN A 51 -21.77 -1.04 5.33
N ILE A 52 -21.08 -2.12 4.99
CA ILE A 52 -21.38 -3.46 5.52
C ILE A 52 -20.30 -4.00 6.46
N GLY A 53 -19.23 -3.23 6.72
CA GLY A 53 -18.06 -3.67 7.46
C GLY A 53 -17.05 -4.41 6.55
N PRO A 54 -16.16 -5.24 7.13
CA PRO A 54 -16.01 -5.51 8.56
C PRO A 54 -15.26 -4.39 9.31
N SER A 55 -15.40 -4.38 10.64
CA SER A 55 -14.59 -3.58 11.58
C SER A 55 -13.47 -4.39 12.27
N VAL A 56 -13.63 -5.72 12.41
CA VAL A 56 -12.83 -6.57 13.31
C VAL A 56 -11.32 -6.56 13.03
N MET A 57 -10.94 -6.56 11.75
CA MET A 57 -9.55 -6.46 11.33
C MET A 57 -9.03 -5.02 11.30
N SER A 58 -9.94 -4.03 11.22
CA SER A 58 -9.62 -2.60 11.07
C SER A 58 -8.66 -2.36 9.89
N GLY A 59 -7.57 -1.61 10.11
CA GLY A 59 -6.67 -1.15 9.07
C GLY A 59 -5.58 -0.28 9.70
N ARG A 60 -4.65 0.20 8.85
CA ARG A 60 -3.39 0.79 9.27
C ARG A 60 -3.51 2.11 10.00
N VAL A 61 -3.20 2.10 11.29
CA VAL A 61 -3.04 3.30 12.12
C VAL A 61 -1.65 3.90 11.85
N VAL A 62 -1.59 5.19 11.53
CA VAL A 62 -0.32 5.90 11.30
C VAL A 62 0.12 6.70 12.52
N ASP A 63 -0.85 7.20 13.28
CA ASP A 63 -0.65 8.09 14.41
C ASP A 63 -1.91 8.20 15.27
N MET A 64 -1.74 8.64 16.51
CA MET A 64 -2.84 8.86 17.45
C MET A 64 -2.51 10.06 18.34
N ASP A 65 -3.53 10.68 18.91
CA ASP A 65 -3.34 11.68 19.95
C ASP A 65 -4.32 11.41 21.09
N VAL A 66 -3.80 11.29 22.31
CA VAL A 66 -4.53 10.81 23.49
C VAL A 66 -4.59 11.91 24.52
N ASN A 67 -5.78 12.20 25.05
CA ASN A 67 -5.96 13.24 26.04
C ASN A 67 -5.20 12.90 27.33
N PRO A 68 -4.20 13.69 27.74
CA PRO A 68 -3.38 13.40 28.91
C PRO A 68 -4.14 13.57 30.24
N ASP A 69 -5.28 14.27 30.22
CA ASP A 69 -6.15 14.48 31.38
C ASP A 69 -7.27 13.46 31.49
N ASP A 70 -7.76 12.95 30.36
CA ASP A 70 -8.71 11.84 30.29
C ASP A 70 -8.30 10.84 29.19
N PRO A 71 -7.47 9.84 29.51
CA PRO A 71 -6.99 8.86 28.54
C PRO A 71 -8.08 8.00 27.89
N THR A 72 -9.34 8.10 28.31
CA THR A 72 -10.47 7.45 27.63
C THR A 72 -10.95 8.22 26.40
N GLU A 73 -10.49 9.46 26.22
CA GLU A 73 -10.74 10.30 25.06
C GLU A 73 -9.49 10.38 24.17
N PHE A 74 -9.60 9.98 22.90
CA PHE A 74 -8.48 10.04 21.95
C PHE A 74 -8.91 10.04 20.49
N TYR A 75 -7.99 10.44 19.63
CA TYR A 75 -8.12 10.39 18.17
C TYR A 75 -7.21 9.32 17.57
N VAL A 76 -7.68 8.69 16.50
CA VAL A 76 -6.94 7.69 15.71
C VAL A 76 -6.89 8.16 14.27
N ALA A 77 -5.68 8.28 13.72
CA ALA A 77 -5.45 8.56 12.32
C ALA A 77 -5.09 7.28 11.58
N TYR A 78 -5.87 6.95 10.54
CA TYR A 78 -5.60 5.81 9.67
C TYR A 78 -5.00 6.27 8.34
N ALA A 79 -4.08 5.49 7.78
CA ALA A 79 -3.35 5.80 6.55
C ALA A 79 -4.27 6.22 5.39
N SER A 80 -5.42 5.55 5.25
CA SER A 80 -6.43 5.86 4.22
C SER A 80 -7.87 5.83 4.74
N GLY A 81 -8.04 5.69 6.06
CA GLY A 81 -9.35 5.60 6.71
C GLY A 81 -9.80 6.87 7.41
N GLY A 82 -9.04 7.98 7.29
CA GLY A 82 -9.34 9.25 7.92
C GLY A 82 -9.05 9.28 9.42
N VAL A 83 -9.63 10.27 10.10
CA VAL A 83 -9.50 10.48 11.54
C VAL A 83 -10.79 10.11 12.27
N TRP A 84 -10.63 9.39 13.37
CA TRP A 84 -11.72 8.89 14.21
C TRP A 84 -11.55 9.34 15.65
N HIS A 85 -12.65 9.68 16.32
CA HIS A 85 -12.66 10.16 17.69
C HIS A 85 -13.43 9.21 18.60
N THR A 86 -12.87 8.90 19.76
CA THR A 86 -13.56 8.22 20.86
C THR A 86 -13.55 9.08 22.12
N ILE A 87 -14.60 8.92 22.92
CA ILE A 87 -14.76 9.52 24.25
C ILE A 87 -15.05 8.44 25.31
N ASN A 88 -14.88 7.17 24.97
CA ASN A 88 -15.28 6.03 25.80
C ASN A 88 -14.29 4.87 25.68
N ASN A 89 -13.01 5.20 25.63
CA ASN A 89 -11.89 4.25 25.66
C ASN A 89 -11.93 3.23 24.52
N GLY A 90 -12.33 3.67 23.32
CA GLY A 90 -12.37 2.82 22.12
C GLY A 90 -13.52 1.83 22.04
N GLN A 91 -14.52 1.92 22.93
CA GLN A 91 -15.78 1.15 22.80
C GLN A 91 -16.59 1.57 21.58
N SER A 92 -16.45 2.82 21.14
CA SER A 92 -17.03 3.33 19.91
C SER A 92 -16.21 4.49 19.37
N PHE A 93 -16.26 4.67 18.05
CA PHE A 93 -15.60 5.78 17.38
C PHE A 93 -16.56 6.49 16.41
N LYS A 94 -16.33 7.79 16.20
CA LYS A 94 -17.00 8.60 15.19
C LYS A 94 -15.97 9.11 14.16
N PRO A 95 -16.24 9.03 12.86
CA PRO A 95 -15.37 9.65 11.88
C PRO A 95 -15.54 11.17 11.97
N VAL A 96 -14.42 11.90 11.99
CA VAL A 96 -14.41 13.37 12.06
C VAL A 96 -13.79 14.01 10.82
N PHE A 97 -13.24 13.23 9.90
CA PHE A 97 -12.54 13.73 8.69
C PHE A 97 -13.26 13.45 7.37
N ASP A 98 -14.45 12.83 7.40
CA ASP A 98 -15.17 12.37 6.19
C ASP A 98 -15.65 13.51 5.26
N SER A 99 -15.59 14.77 5.70
CA SER A 99 -16.03 15.96 4.94
C SER A 99 -14.93 16.65 4.12
N THR A 100 -13.68 16.22 4.25
CA THR A 100 -12.53 16.84 3.58
C THR A 100 -12.27 16.25 2.19
N ASP A 101 -11.43 16.92 1.40
CA ASP A 101 -11.12 16.52 0.03
C ASP A 101 -10.07 15.40 -0.07
N ILE A 102 -9.58 14.88 1.05
CA ILE A 102 -8.63 13.76 1.12
C ILE A 102 -8.74 13.04 2.47
N LEU A 103 -8.79 11.71 2.47
CA LEU A 103 -8.82 10.88 3.70
C LEU A 103 -7.47 10.27 4.09
N ILE A 104 -6.44 10.53 3.29
CA ILE A 104 -5.12 9.97 3.48
C ILE A 104 -4.39 10.78 4.55
N VAL A 105 -4.00 10.14 5.65
CA VAL A 105 -3.38 10.80 6.80
C VAL A 105 -1.94 10.32 6.97
N GLY A 106 -1.04 11.25 7.31
CA GLY A 106 0.34 10.99 7.69
C GLY A 106 0.60 11.17 9.18
N ASP A 107 0.00 12.20 9.79
CA ASP A 107 0.19 12.55 11.21
C ASP A 107 -1.00 13.37 11.75
N ILE A 108 -1.24 13.29 13.07
CA ILE A 108 -2.24 14.09 13.78
C ILE A 108 -1.62 14.72 15.03
N ALA A 109 -1.93 15.99 15.29
CA ALA A 109 -1.53 16.66 16.52
C ALA A 109 -2.69 17.44 17.13
N VAL A 110 -2.94 17.23 18.43
CA VAL A 110 -4.06 17.81 19.16
C VAL A 110 -3.55 18.67 20.30
N ASN A 111 -3.98 19.94 20.31
CA ASN A 111 -3.85 20.77 21.48
C ASN A 111 -5.09 20.56 22.36
N TRP A 112 -5.00 19.65 23.33
CA TRP A 112 -6.13 19.29 24.21
C TRP A 112 -6.68 20.44 25.07
N LYS A 113 -5.88 21.48 25.33
CA LYS A 113 -6.34 22.67 26.07
C LYS A 113 -7.29 23.53 25.23
N THR A 114 -6.96 23.73 23.96
CA THR A 114 -7.75 24.54 23.03
C THR A 114 -8.75 23.72 22.22
N ARG A 115 -8.64 22.38 22.25
CA ARG A 115 -9.38 21.45 21.39
C ARG A 115 -9.12 21.65 19.88
N THR A 116 -7.98 22.25 19.55
CA THR A 116 -7.53 22.41 18.15
C THR A 116 -6.88 21.12 17.68
N ILE A 117 -7.25 20.68 16.48
CA ILE A 117 -6.71 19.48 15.83
C ILE A 117 -6.01 19.90 14.54
N TRP A 118 -4.80 19.38 14.32
CA TRP A 118 -4.06 19.52 13.07
C TRP A 118 -3.89 18.13 12.46
N VAL A 119 -4.10 18.03 11.15
CA VAL A 119 -3.96 16.79 10.39
C VAL A 119 -3.04 17.04 9.20
N GLY A 120 -1.94 16.29 9.16
CA GLY A 120 -1.03 16.23 8.02
C GLY A 120 -1.47 15.10 7.10
N THR A 121 -1.66 15.38 5.82
CA THR A 121 -2.18 14.39 4.88
C THR A 121 -1.07 13.72 4.07
N GLY A 122 -1.29 12.46 3.68
CA GLY A 122 -0.35 11.64 2.89
C GLY A 122 0.48 10.67 3.72
N GLU A 123 0.42 9.38 3.37
CA GLU A 123 1.03 8.29 4.15
C GLU A 123 2.56 8.22 3.99
N VAL A 124 3.30 8.11 5.09
CA VAL A 124 4.77 8.25 5.07
C VAL A 124 5.55 6.96 4.83
N ASN A 125 4.88 5.81 4.89
CA ASN A 125 5.48 4.48 4.92
C ASN A 125 6.20 4.04 3.63
N SER A 126 6.13 4.83 2.56
CA SER A 126 6.82 4.57 1.26
C SER A 126 6.40 3.25 0.60
N SER A 127 5.23 2.71 0.95
CA SER A 127 4.75 1.46 0.40
C SER A 127 4.21 1.68 -1.02
N ARG A 128 3.96 0.59 -1.74
CA ARG A 128 3.31 0.64 -3.06
C ARG A 128 1.86 1.14 -3.01
N SER A 129 1.27 1.23 -1.82
CA SER A 129 -0.09 1.69 -1.51
C SER A 129 -0.10 2.92 -0.60
N SER A 130 0.99 3.70 -0.57
CA SER A 130 1.08 4.99 0.14
C SER A 130 0.69 6.19 -0.72
N TYR A 131 -0.49 6.74 -0.46
CA TYR A 131 -1.07 7.83 -1.25
C TYR A 131 -0.51 9.20 -0.87
N ALA A 132 -0.46 10.08 -1.87
CA ALA A 132 -0.17 11.49 -1.68
C ALA A 132 -1.38 12.23 -1.05
N GLY A 133 -1.10 13.04 -0.05
CA GLY A 133 -2.02 14.01 0.56
C GLY A 133 -2.04 15.37 -0.14
N LEU A 134 -2.83 16.29 0.39
CA LEU A 134 -3.01 17.66 -0.10
C LEU A 134 -2.34 18.72 0.81
N GLY A 135 -1.61 18.32 1.84
CA GLY A 135 -1.00 19.22 2.82
C GLY A 135 -1.68 19.15 4.19
N VAL A 136 -1.94 20.30 4.81
CA VAL A 136 -2.35 20.38 6.23
C VAL A 136 -3.78 20.90 6.37
N TYR A 137 -4.53 20.28 7.29
CA TYR A 137 -5.86 20.71 7.70
C TYR A 137 -5.89 21.02 9.19
N LYS A 138 -6.78 21.93 9.60
CA LYS A 138 -7.00 22.29 11.00
C LYS A 138 -8.48 22.33 11.34
N SER A 139 -8.82 21.86 12.54
CA SER A 139 -10.14 22.04 13.13
C SER A 139 -10.01 22.79 14.46
N SER A 140 -10.90 23.76 14.67
CA SER A 140 -10.99 24.53 15.94
C SER A 140 -12.28 24.21 16.72
N ASP A 141 -13.03 23.20 16.29
CA ASP A 141 -14.34 22.83 16.85
C ASP A 141 -14.46 21.32 17.13
N ASN A 142 -13.32 20.70 17.47
CA ASN A 142 -13.20 19.29 17.83
C ASN A 142 -13.62 18.36 16.66
N GLY A 143 -13.20 18.70 15.44
CA GLY A 143 -13.36 17.88 14.24
C GLY A 143 -14.72 18.01 13.53
N LYS A 144 -15.53 19.03 13.84
CA LYS A 144 -16.83 19.23 13.17
C LYS A 144 -16.67 19.93 11.82
N SER A 145 -15.72 20.86 11.73
CA SER A 145 -15.32 21.55 10.50
C SER A 145 -13.81 21.63 10.38
N TRP A 146 -13.35 21.79 9.13
CA TRP A 146 -11.93 21.78 8.78
C TRP A 146 -11.59 22.95 7.87
N GLU A 147 -10.49 23.61 8.19
CA GLU A 147 -9.83 24.65 7.40
C GLU A 147 -8.61 24.04 6.72
N TYR A 148 -8.44 24.32 5.42
CA TYR A 148 -7.24 23.94 4.69
C TYR A 148 -6.14 24.98 4.89
N LEU A 149 -4.95 24.55 5.32
CA LEU A 149 -3.83 25.42 5.69
C LEU A 149 -2.72 25.49 4.63
N GLY A 150 -2.85 24.81 3.50
CA GLY A 150 -1.85 24.84 2.42
C GLY A 150 -0.86 23.68 2.44
N LEU A 151 0.31 23.90 1.83
CA LEU A 151 1.31 22.89 1.45
C LEU A 151 0.80 21.84 0.42
N PRO A 152 0.20 22.27 -0.71
CA PRO A 152 -0.41 21.35 -1.69
C PRO A 152 0.58 20.43 -2.42
N ASP A 153 1.87 20.77 -2.42
CA ASP A 153 2.93 20.01 -3.11
C ASP A 153 3.79 19.19 -2.12
N SER A 154 3.38 19.13 -0.85
CA SER A 154 4.10 18.40 0.21
C SER A 154 4.00 16.87 0.06
N HIS A 155 2.91 16.38 -0.54
CA HIS A 155 2.53 14.97 -0.75
C HIS A 155 2.47 14.09 0.51
N HIS A 156 3.46 14.10 1.39
CA HIS A 156 3.51 13.24 2.57
C HIS A 156 4.01 14.05 3.77
N ILE A 157 3.16 14.23 4.78
CA ILE A 157 3.49 14.88 6.03
C ILE A 157 3.93 13.82 7.05
N GLY A 158 5.20 13.85 7.45
CA GLY A 158 5.81 12.92 8.40
C GLY A 158 5.43 13.18 9.85
N LYS A 159 5.39 14.46 10.23
CA LYS A 159 5.14 14.89 11.61
C LYS A 159 4.59 16.31 11.63
N ILE A 160 3.61 16.58 12.47
CA ILE A 160 3.21 17.90 12.92
C ILE A 160 3.61 18.02 14.40
N GLN A 161 4.56 18.90 14.66
CA GLN A 161 4.95 19.24 16.03
C GLN A 161 4.31 20.57 16.42
N LEU A 162 3.40 20.55 17.37
CA LEU A 162 2.83 21.77 17.94
C LEU A 162 3.79 22.37 18.97
N HIS A 163 3.84 23.70 19.04
CA HIS A 163 4.59 24.39 20.07
C HIS A 163 3.96 24.11 21.47
N PRO A 164 4.76 23.84 22.52
CA PRO A 164 4.23 23.47 23.84
C PRO A 164 3.28 24.49 24.48
N THR A 165 3.51 25.79 24.25
CA THR A 165 2.74 26.88 24.85
C THR A 165 2.09 27.87 23.87
N ASP A 166 2.71 28.21 22.74
CA ASP A 166 2.15 29.11 21.72
C ASP A 166 1.22 28.36 20.72
N PRO A 167 -0.10 28.61 20.70
CA PRO A 167 -1.02 27.92 19.80
C PRO A 167 -0.89 28.33 18.33
N ASN A 168 -0.12 29.37 18.00
CA ASN A 168 0.08 29.81 16.61
C ASN A 168 1.34 29.22 15.96
N THR A 169 2.24 28.66 16.75
CA THR A 169 3.50 28.10 16.25
C THR A 169 3.40 26.58 16.09
N ALA A 170 3.77 26.10 14.90
CA ALA A 170 3.87 24.67 14.60
C ALA A 170 4.98 24.42 13.58
N TRP A 171 5.56 23.22 13.64
CA TRP A 171 6.52 22.72 12.67
C TRP A 171 5.96 21.49 11.97
N VAL A 172 6.26 21.37 10.69
CA VAL A 172 5.76 20.29 9.84
C VAL A 172 6.95 19.64 9.12
N ALA A 173 7.15 18.35 9.38
CA ALA A 173 8.08 17.53 8.62
C ALA A 173 7.43 17.09 7.32
N VAL A 174 8.03 17.50 6.21
CA VAL A 174 7.57 17.18 4.85
C VAL A 174 8.57 16.23 4.21
N LEU A 175 8.06 15.07 3.82
CA LEU A 175 8.83 14.10 3.06
C LEU A 175 8.86 14.40 1.58
N GLY A 176 7.86 15.09 1.01
CA GLY A 176 7.75 15.36 -0.42
C GLY A 176 7.24 14.17 -1.22
N HIS A 177 7.44 14.23 -2.53
CA HIS A 177 7.00 13.23 -3.50
C HIS A 177 7.55 11.83 -3.20
N LEU A 178 6.85 10.78 -3.59
CA LEU A 178 7.34 9.41 -3.38
C LEU A 178 8.08 8.89 -4.61
N TYR A 179 7.57 9.18 -5.81
CA TYR A 179 8.04 8.61 -7.08
C TYR A 179 8.82 9.60 -7.96
N SER A 180 9.03 10.82 -7.48
CA SER A 180 9.75 11.87 -8.20
C SER A 180 10.53 12.78 -7.24
N ALA A 181 11.52 13.49 -7.77
CA ALA A 181 12.24 14.54 -7.05
C ALA A 181 11.33 15.76 -6.87
N ASN A 182 11.39 16.43 -5.72
CA ASN A 182 10.70 17.70 -5.51
C ASN A 182 11.38 18.57 -4.45
N LYS A 183 11.12 19.88 -4.50
CA LYS A 183 11.79 20.88 -3.64
C LYS A 183 11.11 21.11 -2.29
N GLU A 184 9.91 20.56 -2.09
CA GLU A 184 9.14 20.76 -0.85
C GLU A 184 9.59 19.85 0.30
N ARG A 185 10.66 19.09 0.13
CA ARG A 185 11.21 18.23 1.17
C ARG A 185 11.88 19.07 2.26
N GLY A 186 11.54 18.85 3.54
CA GLY A 186 12.13 19.67 4.60
C GLY A 186 11.26 19.87 5.83
N VAL A 187 11.68 20.79 6.69
CA VAL A 187 10.89 21.29 7.82
C VAL A 187 10.27 22.63 7.45
N TYR A 188 8.96 22.75 7.62
CA TYR A 188 8.22 24.00 7.52
C TYR A 188 7.83 24.50 8.90
N LYS A 189 7.85 25.82 9.08
CA LYS A 189 7.42 26.50 10.29
C LYS A 189 6.30 27.48 9.97
N THR A 190 5.30 27.56 10.84
CA THR A 190 4.32 28.64 10.90
C THR A 190 4.36 29.28 12.28
N THR A 191 4.03 30.57 12.36
CA THR A 191 3.88 31.33 13.62
C THR A 191 2.57 32.14 13.65
N ASP A 192 1.69 31.93 12.66
CA ASP A 192 0.40 32.62 12.50
C ASP A 192 -0.79 31.66 12.47
N GLY A 193 -0.58 30.45 13.02
CA GLY A 193 -1.61 29.42 13.14
C GLY A 193 -1.91 28.70 11.83
N GLY A 194 -0.96 28.69 10.88
CA GLY A 194 -1.04 27.96 9.61
C GLY A 194 -1.46 28.79 8.41
N LYS A 195 -1.50 30.12 8.51
CA LYS A 195 -1.87 31.01 7.39
C LYS A 195 -0.71 31.20 6.42
N SER A 196 0.52 31.17 6.93
CA SER A 196 1.74 31.18 6.12
C SER A 196 2.76 30.16 6.64
N TRP A 197 3.62 29.73 5.71
CA TRP A 197 4.62 28.71 5.95
C TRP A 197 5.99 29.14 5.44
N LYS A 198 7.03 28.87 6.23
CA LYS A 198 8.43 29.08 5.86
C LYS A 198 9.17 27.74 5.90
N GLN A 199 9.80 27.34 4.80
CA GLN A 199 10.72 26.20 4.79
C GLN A 199 12.02 26.62 5.50
N THR A 200 12.33 26.00 6.64
CA THR A 200 13.46 26.36 7.51
C THR A 200 14.60 25.35 7.49
N LEU A 201 14.34 24.13 7.01
CA LEU A 201 15.37 23.11 6.76
C LEU A 201 15.08 22.42 5.42
N SER A 202 16.06 22.38 4.53
CA SER A 202 16.05 21.64 3.27
C SER A 202 17.47 21.17 2.96
N ILE A 203 17.61 19.96 2.42
CA ILE A 203 18.92 19.36 2.09
C ILE A 203 19.07 19.24 0.57
N ASP A 204 18.21 18.46 -0.07
CA ASP A 204 18.12 18.27 -1.52
C ASP A 204 16.73 17.76 -1.92
N GLU A 205 16.52 17.48 -3.21
CA GLU A 205 15.22 17.07 -3.76
C GLU A 205 14.83 15.59 -3.48
N HIS A 206 15.66 14.85 -2.73
CA HIS A 206 15.47 13.43 -2.38
C HIS A 206 15.49 13.17 -0.85
N THR A 207 15.81 14.19 -0.06
CA THR A 207 15.97 14.08 1.40
C THR A 207 14.90 14.90 2.11
N GLY A 208 13.93 14.23 2.71
CA GLY A 208 12.80 14.86 3.41
C GLY A 208 12.86 14.71 4.92
N ALA A 209 12.10 15.54 5.64
CA ALA A 209 11.96 15.41 7.08
C ALA A 209 10.90 14.34 7.37
N ILE A 210 11.22 13.34 8.20
CA ILE A 210 10.31 12.25 8.58
C ILE A 210 9.74 12.43 9.98
N ASP A 211 10.53 13.00 10.90
CA ASP A 211 10.19 13.09 12.32
C ASP A 211 10.71 14.38 12.94
N ILE A 212 9.99 14.91 13.92
CA ILE A 212 10.34 16.10 14.71
C ILE A 212 9.92 15.83 16.16
N ASP A 213 10.79 16.17 17.10
CA ASP A 213 10.42 16.21 18.51
C ASP A 213 10.97 17.48 19.17
N VAL A 214 10.31 17.92 20.24
CA VAL A 214 10.54 19.21 20.89
C VAL A 214 10.85 19.03 22.37
N ASN A 215 11.70 19.90 22.91
CA ASN A 215 11.80 20.06 24.35
C ASN A 215 10.47 20.67 24.87
N PRO A 216 9.66 19.93 25.65
CA PRO A 216 8.34 20.41 26.09
C PRO A 216 8.42 21.60 27.05
N ASN A 217 9.60 21.84 27.65
CA ASN A 217 9.86 22.95 28.57
C ASN A 217 10.51 24.16 27.88
N ASN A 218 10.99 24.01 26.64
CA ASN A 218 11.62 25.06 25.86
C ASN A 218 11.38 24.85 24.35
N GLY A 219 10.34 25.48 23.81
CA GLY A 219 9.98 25.37 22.38
C GLY A 219 11.04 25.89 21.40
N ASN A 220 12.14 26.48 21.88
CA ASN A 220 13.27 26.84 21.03
C ASN A 220 14.18 25.63 20.71
N GLU A 221 14.14 24.57 21.50
CA GLU A 221 14.96 23.38 21.33
C GLU A 221 14.17 22.28 20.62
N LEU A 222 14.57 21.96 19.39
CA LEU A 222 13.94 20.95 18.55
C LEU A 222 14.96 20.01 17.93
N TYR A 223 14.52 18.81 17.59
CA TYR A 223 15.26 17.84 16.82
C TYR A 223 14.44 17.42 15.60
N ALA A 224 15.09 17.30 14.44
CA ALA A 224 14.46 16.84 13.21
C ALA A 224 15.28 15.70 12.60
N ALA A 225 14.60 14.65 12.16
CA ALA A 225 15.18 13.56 11.40
C ALA A 225 14.98 13.79 9.89
N MET A 226 16.08 13.88 9.16
CA MET A 226 16.11 13.95 7.70
C MET A 226 16.43 12.57 7.13
N TRP A 227 15.71 12.17 6.09
CA TRP A 227 15.79 10.85 5.48
C TRP A 227 15.85 10.93 3.95
N TYR A 228 16.94 10.40 3.38
CA TYR A 228 17.08 10.19 1.94
C TYR A 228 16.25 8.99 1.49
N ARG A 229 15.40 9.19 0.48
CA ARG A 229 14.68 8.09 -0.18
C ARG A 229 14.36 8.37 -1.64
N THR A 230 14.40 7.35 -2.48
CA THR A 230 13.87 7.40 -3.85
C THR A 230 13.07 6.15 -4.18
N ARG A 231 12.00 6.27 -4.98
CA ARG A 231 11.17 5.13 -5.37
C ARG A 231 10.84 5.17 -6.86
N SER A 232 10.85 4.00 -7.48
CA SER A 232 10.27 3.74 -8.79
C SER A 232 9.26 2.59 -8.69
N ALA A 233 8.62 2.24 -9.80
CA ALA A 233 7.72 1.08 -9.82
C ALA A 233 8.43 -0.25 -9.46
N SER A 234 9.74 -0.35 -9.73
CA SER A 234 10.52 -1.59 -9.61
C SER A 234 11.66 -1.53 -8.58
N ASN A 235 11.91 -0.38 -7.96
CA ASN A 235 13.04 -0.20 -7.03
C ASN A 235 12.71 0.77 -5.90
N PHE A 236 13.25 0.52 -4.71
CA PHE A 236 13.27 1.49 -3.61
C PHE A 236 14.69 1.68 -3.08
N GLU A 237 15.12 2.94 -2.93
CA GLU A 237 16.34 3.30 -2.22
C GLU A 237 15.94 3.96 -0.91
N GLU A 238 16.30 3.33 0.21
CA GLU A 238 15.78 3.64 1.53
C GLU A 238 16.82 4.20 2.51
N ALA A 239 18.04 4.43 2.03
CA ALA A 239 19.14 4.98 2.81
C ALA A 239 20.06 5.84 1.93
N GLY A 240 20.74 6.81 2.54
CA GLY A 240 21.68 7.69 1.83
C GLY A 240 22.44 8.65 2.73
N LYS A 241 23.59 9.13 2.25
CA LYS A 241 24.52 10.01 3.00
C LYS A 241 23.95 11.33 3.52
N THR A 242 22.82 11.77 2.98
CA THR A 242 22.16 13.03 3.36
C THR A 242 21.13 12.83 4.48
N SER A 243 20.84 11.59 4.87
CA SER A 243 20.09 11.28 6.09
C SER A 243 20.85 11.73 7.34
N GLY A 244 20.15 12.19 8.37
CA GLY A 244 20.77 12.60 9.63
C GLY A 244 19.83 13.30 10.61
N ILE A 245 20.35 13.59 11.80
CA ILE A 245 19.65 14.25 12.88
C ILE A 245 20.13 15.70 12.97
N TYR A 246 19.19 16.64 12.95
CA TYR A 246 19.43 18.06 13.05
C TYR A 246 18.84 18.59 14.35
N LYS A 247 19.50 19.57 14.96
CA LYS A 247 19.04 20.28 16.15
C LYS A 247 18.84 21.75 15.84
N SER A 248 17.77 22.33 16.38
CA SER A 248 17.58 23.78 16.49
C SER A 248 17.59 24.20 17.96
N THR A 249 18.09 25.42 18.22
CA THR A 249 18.06 26.07 19.54
C THR A 249 17.41 27.45 19.49
N ASP A 250 16.75 27.79 18.38
CA ASP A 250 16.10 29.08 18.11
C ASP A 250 14.68 28.93 17.56
N GLY A 251 14.01 27.84 17.91
CA GLY A 251 12.61 27.61 17.52
C GLY A 251 12.48 27.17 16.08
N GLY A 252 13.47 26.47 15.54
CA GLY A 252 13.47 25.91 14.20
C GLY A 252 13.77 26.91 13.10
N ASP A 253 14.32 28.09 13.41
CA ASP A 253 14.72 29.06 12.37
C ASP A 253 16.05 28.68 11.73
N HIS A 254 16.97 28.10 12.50
CA HIS A 254 18.21 27.51 12.02
C HIS A 254 18.43 26.11 12.58
N TRP A 255 19.13 25.27 11.82
CA TRP A 255 19.32 23.85 12.11
C TRP A 255 20.78 23.44 11.93
N GLN A 256 21.31 22.67 12.89
CA GLN A 256 22.67 22.13 12.86
C GLN A 256 22.64 20.61 12.82
N LEU A 257 23.40 20.00 11.91
CA LEU A 257 23.60 18.55 11.87
C LEU A 257 24.36 18.09 13.13
N VAL A 258 23.74 17.22 13.92
CA VAL A 258 24.32 16.67 15.15
C VAL A 258 24.78 15.21 15.01
N SER A 259 24.30 14.47 14.01
CA SER A 259 24.74 13.10 13.69
C SER A 259 25.96 13.06 12.75
N LYS A 260 26.93 13.96 12.94
CA LYS A 260 28.13 14.05 12.09
C LYS A 260 29.10 12.88 12.32
N PRO A 261 30.01 12.59 11.37
CA PRO A 261 31.09 11.63 11.61
C PRO A 261 31.83 11.93 12.91
N GLY A 262 32.02 10.90 13.75
CA GLY A 262 32.64 11.04 15.08
C GLY A 262 31.69 11.43 16.22
N SER A 263 30.41 11.70 15.95
CA SER A 263 29.39 11.92 17.00
C SER A 263 29.04 10.65 17.78
N GLY A 264 29.35 9.48 17.23
CA GLY A 264 28.94 8.16 17.74
C GLY A 264 27.65 7.62 17.13
N PHE A 265 26.94 8.41 16.32
CA PHE A 265 25.83 7.97 15.47
C PHE A 265 26.34 7.57 14.06
N PRO A 266 25.71 6.62 13.35
CA PRO A 266 26.12 6.24 12.00
C PRO A 266 25.95 7.39 11.00
N SER A 267 26.84 7.45 10.00
CA SER A 267 26.82 8.45 8.93
C SER A 267 27.24 7.84 7.60
N GLY A 268 26.66 8.27 6.49
CA GLY A 268 27.00 7.79 5.14
C GLY A 268 25.84 7.03 4.48
N ASP A 269 26.13 6.28 3.41
CA ASP A 269 25.09 5.75 2.50
C ASP A 269 24.17 4.69 3.12
N GLY A 270 24.56 4.08 4.25
CA GLY A 270 23.75 3.08 4.96
C GLY A 270 22.77 3.66 5.98
N VAL A 271 22.64 4.99 6.11
CA VAL A 271 21.71 5.62 7.06
C VAL A 271 20.32 5.73 6.45
N GLY A 272 19.40 4.88 6.91
CA GLY A 272 18.00 4.87 6.51
C GLY A 272 17.11 5.79 7.36
N ARG A 273 15.85 5.40 7.54
CA ARG A 273 14.86 6.13 8.33
C ARG A 273 15.31 6.26 9.79
N ILE A 274 15.05 7.41 10.40
CA ILE A 274 15.35 7.71 11.80
C ILE A 274 14.06 8.13 12.51
N GLY A 275 13.84 7.60 13.71
CA GLY A 275 12.80 8.08 14.64
C GLY A 275 13.44 8.66 15.89
N LEU A 276 12.82 9.70 16.47
CA LEU A 276 13.35 10.47 17.60
C LEU A 276 12.41 10.42 18.81
N ALA A 277 12.97 10.47 20.02
CA ALA A 277 12.22 10.70 21.25
C ALA A 277 13.04 11.50 22.27
N VAL A 278 12.56 12.69 22.60
CA VAL A 278 13.10 13.59 23.62
C VAL A 278 12.46 13.24 24.96
N TYR A 279 13.28 12.96 25.97
CA TYR A 279 12.74 12.65 27.29
C TYR A 279 12.21 13.92 27.98
N PRO A 280 10.90 14.00 28.32
CA PRO A 280 10.29 15.26 28.73
C PRO A 280 10.80 15.81 30.07
N ALA A 281 11.20 14.95 31.02
CA ALA A 281 11.69 15.41 32.33
C ALA A 281 13.18 15.81 32.32
N ASN A 282 13.97 15.35 31.33
CA ASN A 282 15.32 15.85 31.06
C ASN A 282 15.60 15.84 29.54
N PRO A 283 15.29 16.94 28.83
CA PRO A 283 15.43 17.05 27.38
C PRO A 283 16.86 17.02 26.82
N GLN A 284 17.89 16.88 27.68
CA GLN A 284 19.24 16.53 27.22
C GLN A 284 19.35 15.04 26.84
N ILE A 285 18.42 14.22 27.33
CA ILE A 285 18.31 12.81 26.97
C ILE A 285 17.45 12.71 25.72
N VAL A 286 18.08 12.26 24.64
CA VAL A 286 17.41 12.04 23.35
C VAL A 286 17.71 10.62 22.90
N TYR A 287 16.66 9.89 22.53
CA TYR A 287 16.76 8.60 21.88
C TYR A 287 16.59 8.74 20.37
N ALA A 288 17.31 7.91 19.63
CA ALA A 288 17.15 7.77 18.20
C ALA A 288 17.16 6.28 17.84
N ILE A 289 16.18 5.85 17.04
CA ILE A 289 16.22 4.56 16.35
C ILE A 289 16.59 4.81 14.89
N VAL A 290 17.44 3.97 14.31
CA VAL A 290 17.84 4.04 12.91
C VAL A 290 17.65 2.71 12.21
N ASP A 291 17.18 2.77 10.96
CA ASP A 291 17.26 1.68 10.00
C ASP A 291 18.66 1.64 9.36
N ASN A 292 19.56 0.84 9.94
CA ASN A 292 20.95 0.74 9.52
C ASN A 292 21.11 -0.27 8.37
N ASN A 293 21.25 0.27 7.16
CA ASN A 293 21.38 -0.45 5.90
C ASN A 293 22.84 -0.77 5.51
N PHE A 294 23.82 -0.53 6.38
CA PHE A 294 25.19 -0.97 6.12
C PHE A 294 25.26 -2.51 6.07
N GLN A 295 25.95 -3.03 5.06
CA GLN A 295 26.08 -4.48 4.87
C GLN A 295 26.99 -5.09 5.94
N GLN A 296 26.50 -6.15 6.58
CA GLN A 296 27.30 -7.01 7.44
C GLN A 296 28.28 -7.83 6.60
N THR A 297 29.50 -8.03 7.11
CA THR A 297 30.46 -8.93 6.45
C THR A 297 30.03 -10.39 6.60
N ASP A 298 30.37 -11.25 5.63
CA ASP A 298 30.08 -12.69 5.67
C ASP A 298 30.55 -13.39 6.96
N THR A 299 31.62 -12.86 7.58
CA THR A 299 32.16 -13.38 8.84
C THR A 299 31.27 -13.04 10.04
N ALA A 300 30.57 -11.90 10.00
CA ALA A 300 29.62 -11.50 11.03
C ALA A 300 28.34 -12.35 10.97
N LEU A 301 27.79 -12.60 9.78
CA LEU A 301 26.60 -13.45 9.57
C LEU A 301 26.79 -14.90 10.01
N ARG A 302 27.99 -15.45 9.82
CA ARG A 302 28.36 -16.82 10.26
C ARG A 302 28.53 -16.94 11.78
N ARG A 303 28.74 -15.82 12.49
CA ARG A 303 28.84 -15.80 13.96
C ARG A 303 27.48 -15.67 14.64
N THR A 304 26.49 -15.06 13.99
CA THR A 304 25.14 -14.85 14.52
C THR A 304 24.19 -16.00 14.18
N ALA A 305 24.29 -16.58 12.98
CA ALA A 305 23.64 -17.85 12.68
C ALA A 305 24.48 -18.98 13.31
N ALA A 306 24.01 -19.59 14.40
CA ALA A 306 24.58 -20.84 14.90
C ALA A 306 24.75 -21.79 13.69
N ALA A 307 26.00 -22.07 13.30
CA ALA A 307 26.31 -22.78 12.07
C ALA A 307 25.94 -24.26 12.22
N ASP A 308 24.64 -24.55 12.10
CA ASP A 308 24.11 -25.91 11.95
C ASP A 308 24.57 -26.45 10.60
N THR A 309 25.71 -27.14 10.60
CA THR A 309 26.27 -27.79 9.41
C THR A 309 25.59 -29.13 9.12
N SER A 310 24.59 -29.56 9.90
CA SER A 310 23.92 -30.85 9.73
C SER A 310 23.00 -30.90 8.51
N ARG A 311 22.59 -29.74 7.97
CA ARG A 311 21.67 -29.60 6.82
C ARG A 311 22.10 -28.47 5.89
N TYR A 312 21.63 -28.51 4.64
CA TYR A 312 21.72 -27.37 3.73
C TYR A 312 20.60 -26.36 3.98
N VAL A 313 20.94 -25.08 3.79
CA VAL A 313 20.02 -23.94 3.69
C VAL A 313 20.18 -23.27 2.33
N LEU A 314 19.22 -22.43 1.94
CA LEU A 314 19.19 -21.85 0.58
C LEU A 314 20.49 -21.14 0.19
N ARG A 315 21.08 -20.36 1.09
CA ARG A 315 22.36 -19.65 0.85
C ARG A 315 23.54 -20.56 0.53
N ASP A 316 23.50 -21.84 0.89
CA ASP A 316 24.58 -22.79 0.56
C ASP A 316 24.63 -23.11 -0.94
N PHE A 317 23.57 -22.77 -1.68
CA PHE A 317 23.46 -22.93 -3.13
C PHE A 317 23.79 -21.66 -3.92
N LYS A 318 24.17 -20.58 -3.24
CA LYS A 318 24.52 -19.31 -3.87
C LYS A 318 25.96 -19.34 -4.38
N ASP A 319 26.16 -18.83 -5.59
CA ASP A 319 27.46 -18.64 -6.24
C ASP A 319 28.37 -19.89 -6.21
N LEU A 320 27.77 -21.06 -6.44
CA LEU A 320 28.49 -22.33 -6.53
C LEU A 320 29.24 -22.43 -7.85
N THR A 321 30.41 -23.06 -7.81
CA THR A 321 31.08 -23.55 -9.02
C THR A 321 30.62 -24.97 -9.33
N VAL A 322 30.89 -25.47 -10.55
CA VAL A 322 30.58 -26.86 -10.94
C VAL A 322 31.22 -27.84 -9.96
N GLU A 323 32.48 -27.61 -9.56
CA GLU A 323 33.24 -28.46 -8.64
C GLU A 323 32.63 -28.46 -7.24
N ARG A 324 32.26 -27.26 -6.74
CA ARG A 324 31.62 -27.13 -5.42
C ARG A 324 30.24 -27.77 -5.39
N PHE A 325 29.48 -27.67 -6.47
CA PHE A 325 28.18 -28.34 -6.60
C PHE A 325 28.34 -29.87 -6.62
N ALA A 326 29.33 -30.39 -7.36
CA ALA A 326 29.64 -31.82 -7.39
C ALA A 326 30.03 -32.36 -6.00
N ALA A 327 30.71 -31.54 -5.19
CA ALA A 327 31.13 -31.87 -3.83
C ALA A 327 30.03 -31.78 -2.76
N LEU A 328 28.80 -31.39 -3.11
CA LEU A 328 27.67 -31.37 -2.16
C LEU A 328 27.39 -32.79 -1.64
N ASP A 329 27.03 -32.92 -0.37
CA ASP A 329 26.64 -34.19 0.25
C ASP A 329 25.27 -34.66 -0.28
N ASP A 330 25.21 -35.87 -0.82
CA ASP A 330 24.01 -36.40 -1.48
C ASP A 330 22.83 -36.56 -0.53
N ARG A 331 23.07 -36.89 0.74
CA ARG A 331 22.01 -37.07 1.73
C ARG A 331 21.38 -35.73 2.10
N LYS A 332 22.21 -34.72 2.35
CA LYS A 332 21.76 -33.35 2.66
C LYS A 332 21.08 -32.72 1.44
N LEU A 333 21.65 -32.89 0.25
CA LEU A 333 21.05 -32.40 -1.00
C LEU A 333 19.70 -33.07 -1.26
N THR A 334 19.60 -34.40 -1.10
CA THR A 334 18.34 -35.13 -1.24
C THR A 334 17.31 -34.65 -0.23
N ALA A 335 17.69 -34.47 1.04
CA ALA A 335 16.79 -33.94 2.07
C ALA A 335 16.30 -32.52 1.73
N PHE A 336 17.18 -31.67 1.19
CA PHE A 336 16.81 -30.32 0.76
C PHE A 336 15.84 -30.35 -0.43
N ILE A 337 16.14 -31.06 -1.52
CA ILE A 337 15.29 -31.04 -2.73
C ILE A 337 13.97 -31.78 -2.56
N ARG A 338 13.89 -32.73 -1.61
CA ARG A 338 12.65 -33.46 -1.29
C ARG A 338 11.81 -32.76 -0.24
N SER A 339 12.29 -31.68 0.37
CA SER A 339 11.50 -30.85 1.27
C SER A 339 10.31 -30.27 0.51
N PRO A 340 9.05 -30.55 0.93
CA PRO A 340 7.87 -29.97 0.30
C PRO A 340 7.88 -28.43 0.33
N ARG A 341 8.58 -27.82 1.29
CA ARG A 341 8.72 -26.36 1.42
C ARG A 341 9.51 -25.72 0.27
N ASN A 342 10.41 -26.50 -0.35
CA ASN A 342 11.25 -26.00 -1.43
C ASN A 342 10.56 -26.19 -2.80
N GLY A 343 9.54 -27.06 -2.90
CA GLY A 343 8.75 -27.18 -4.14
C GLY A 343 9.56 -27.51 -5.39
N ILE A 344 10.73 -28.16 -5.26
CA ILE A 344 11.55 -28.59 -6.40
C ILE A 344 10.85 -29.76 -7.10
N PRO A 345 10.75 -29.78 -8.44
CA PRO A 345 10.05 -30.83 -9.16
C PRO A 345 10.54 -32.24 -8.79
N ALA A 346 9.60 -33.14 -8.47
CA ALA A 346 9.91 -34.46 -7.94
C ALA A 346 10.75 -35.36 -8.86
N LYS A 347 10.88 -34.99 -10.15
CA LYS A 347 11.75 -35.66 -11.13
C LYS A 347 13.24 -35.51 -10.82
N TYR A 348 13.65 -34.49 -10.06
CA TYR A 348 15.05 -34.26 -9.74
C TYR A 348 15.52 -35.11 -8.53
N THR A 349 16.64 -35.79 -8.72
CA THR A 349 17.44 -36.46 -7.68
C THR A 349 18.80 -35.77 -7.55
N ALA A 350 19.50 -35.97 -6.42
CA ALA A 350 20.87 -35.45 -6.25
C ALA A 350 21.78 -35.85 -7.42
N ALA A 351 21.70 -37.12 -7.85
CA ALA A 351 22.43 -37.63 -9.01
C ALA A 351 22.08 -36.90 -10.31
N SER A 352 20.78 -36.75 -10.63
CA SER A 352 20.35 -36.06 -11.87
C SER A 352 20.75 -34.59 -11.89
N LEU A 353 20.76 -33.91 -10.73
CA LEU A 353 21.16 -32.51 -10.62
C LEU A 353 22.65 -32.35 -10.82
N LYS A 354 23.47 -33.19 -10.16
CA LYS A 354 24.92 -33.19 -10.34
C LYS A 354 25.30 -33.51 -11.79
N GLU A 355 24.62 -34.47 -12.41
CA GLU A 355 24.82 -34.80 -13.82
C GLU A 355 24.44 -33.63 -14.75
N ALA A 356 23.29 -32.99 -14.53
CA ALA A 356 22.85 -31.85 -15.32
C ALA A 356 23.80 -30.65 -15.19
N VAL A 357 24.29 -30.37 -13.97
CA VAL A 357 25.29 -29.32 -13.73
C VAL A 357 26.62 -29.66 -14.38
N ALA A 358 27.08 -30.91 -14.27
CA ALA A 358 28.32 -31.36 -14.91
C ALA A 358 28.27 -31.29 -16.45
N LYS A 359 27.10 -31.53 -17.05
CA LYS A 359 26.86 -31.41 -18.50
C LYS A 359 26.59 -29.97 -18.95
N GLY A 360 26.48 -29.03 -18.03
CA GLY A 360 26.13 -27.63 -18.34
C GLY A 360 24.69 -27.40 -18.78
N THR A 361 23.79 -28.38 -18.61
CA THR A 361 22.35 -28.20 -18.91
C THR A 361 21.62 -27.43 -17.80
N LEU A 362 22.18 -27.44 -16.58
CA LEU A 362 21.78 -26.56 -15.49
C LEU A 362 22.98 -25.76 -14.99
N SER A 363 22.74 -24.50 -14.61
CA SER A 363 23.73 -23.70 -13.88
C SER A 363 24.01 -24.32 -12.50
N PRO A 364 25.25 -24.26 -11.97
CA PRO A 364 25.53 -24.58 -10.57
C PRO A 364 24.67 -23.81 -9.56
N ASN A 365 24.18 -22.61 -9.93
CA ASN A 365 23.26 -21.81 -9.13
C ASN A 365 21.78 -22.20 -9.29
N CYS A 366 21.44 -23.25 -10.05
CA CYS A 366 20.05 -23.54 -10.42
C CYS A 366 19.07 -23.66 -9.23
N ILE A 367 19.51 -24.20 -8.08
CA ILE A 367 18.69 -24.31 -6.88
C ILE A 367 18.44 -22.93 -6.25
N TRP A 368 19.48 -22.10 -6.17
CA TRP A 368 19.37 -20.71 -5.72
C TRP A 368 18.44 -19.94 -6.65
N ASP A 369 18.70 -19.98 -7.95
CA ASP A 369 17.93 -19.29 -8.98
C ASP A 369 16.46 -19.74 -9.00
N TYR A 370 16.15 -20.96 -8.57
CA TYR A 370 14.80 -21.51 -8.50
C TYR A 370 14.01 -20.99 -7.29
N LEU A 371 14.65 -20.95 -6.12
CA LEU A 371 14.03 -20.67 -4.82
C LEU A 371 14.13 -19.20 -4.38
N TYR A 372 15.12 -18.46 -4.88
CA TYR A 372 15.29 -17.06 -4.56
C TYR A 372 14.29 -16.23 -5.36
N ASP A 373 13.27 -15.73 -4.66
CA ASP A 373 12.29 -14.79 -5.19
C ASP A 373 12.21 -13.54 -4.30
N ALA A 374 11.31 -12.62 -4.65
CA ALA A 374 11.14 -11.38 -3.90
C ALA A 374 10.78 -11.61 -2.42
N ASN A 375 10.07 -12.67 -2.06
CA ASN A 375 9.76 -12.98 -0.65
C ASN A 375 11.01 -13.46 0.10
N THR A 376 11.85 -14.27 -0.55
CA THR A 376 13.11 -14.72 0.03
C THR A 376 14.08 -13.55 0.28
N ALA A 377 14.15 -12.59 -0.65
CA ALA A 377 15.02 -11.41 -0.52
C ALA A 377 14.74 -10.58 0.75
N LEU A 378 13.49 -10.57 1.21
CA LEU A 378 13.05 -9.83 2.40
C LEU A 378 13.76 -10.24 3.69
N PHE A 379 14.11 -11.53 3.80
CA PHE A 379 14.62 -12.11 5.05
C PHE A 379 16.13 -12.35 5.02
N GLU A 380 16.75 -12.35 3.84
CA GLU A 380 18.12 -12.84 3.63
C GLU A 380 19.12 -11.73 3.27
N THR A 381 18.71 -10.44 3.29
CA THR A 381 19.62 -9.33 3.01
C THR A 381 20.45 -8.99 4.25
N PRO A 382 21.80 -8.98 4.17
CA PRO A 382 22.64 -8.93 5.36
C PRO A 382 22.93 -7.49 5.81
N ILE A 383 21.93 -6.76 6.30
CA ILE A 383 22.11 -5.43 6.90
C ILE A 383 22.16 -5.48 8.43
N TYR A 384 22.60 -4.40 9.11
CA TYR A 384 22.52 -4.31 10.58
C TYR A 384 21.07 -4.22 11.08
N GLY A 385 20.19 -3.54 10.35
CA GLY A 385 18.78 -3.37 10.70
C GLY A 385 18.57 -2.35 11.82
N ALA A 386 17.68 -2.65 12.76
CA ALA A 386 17.33 -1.73 13.84
C ALA A 386 18.49 -1.51 14.83
N GLU A 387 18.90 -0.26 15.02
CA GLU A 387 19.80 0.14 16.10
C GLU A 387 19.25 1.35 16.87
N VAL A 388 19.29 1.27 18.20
CA VAL A 388 18.96 2.37 19.11
C VAL A 388 20.21 3.05 19.66
N TYR A 389 20.18 4.37 19.63
CA TYR A 389 21.19 5.28 20.16
C TYR A 389 20.58 6.21 21.19
N ARG A 390 21.40 6.60 22.16
CA ARG A 390 21.03 7.54 23.21
C ARG A 390 22.08 8.63 23.34
N SER A 391 21.62 9.87 23.38
CA SER A 391 22.39 11.05 23.78
C SER A 391 22.05 11.43 25.21
N GLU A 392 23.03 11.98 25.92
CA GLU A 392 22.90 12.52 27.29
C GLU A 392 23.18 14.04 27.33
N ASP A 393 23.56 14.62 26.19
CA ASP A 393 24.09 15.98 26.05
C ASP A 393 23.35 16.74 24.94
N GLY A 394 22.10 16.38 24.69
CA GLY A 394 21.23 17.04 23.72
C GLY A 394 21.72 16.90 22.28
N GLY A 395 22.24 15.73 21.92
CA GLY A 395 22.65 15.35 20.58
C GLY A 395 24.12 15.63 20.24
N LEU A 396 24.93 16.22 21.15
CA LEU A 396 26.36 16.48 20.88
C LEU A 396 27.15 15.18 20.70
N SER A 397 26.79 14.14 21.45
CA SER A 397 27.31 12.78 21.30
C SER A 397 26.21 11.72 21.45
N TRP A 398 26.41 10.59 20.77
CA TRP A 398 25.48 9.46 20.73
C TRP A 398 26.20 8.17 21.12
N LYS A 399 25.51 7.31 21.86
CA LYS A 399 25.99 5.98 22.22
C LYS A 399 24.96 4.93 21.83
N LYS A 400 25.40 3.90 21.10
CA LYS A 400 24.59 2.71 20.85
C LYS A 400 24.23 2.05 22.19
N THR A 401 22.99 1.63 22.37
CA THR A 401 22.48 1.18 23.66
C THR A 401 22.69 -0.31 23.94
N HIS A 402 22.92 -1.10 22.90
CA HIS A 402 22.84 -2.57 22.92
C HIS A 402 24.02 -3.21 22.17
N ASP A 403 24.41 -4.42 22.57
CA ASP A 403 25.41 -5.23 21.88
C ASP A 403 24.78 -6.29 20.95
N LYS A 404 23.62 -6.81 21.33
CA LYS A 404 22.89 -7.86 20.59
C LYS A 404 22.00 -7.24 19.52
N THR A 405 21.94 -7.84 18.33
CA THR A 405 21.02 -7.44 17.26
C THR A 405 19.57 -7.35 17.77
N ILE A 406 18.89 -6.26 17.41
CA ILE A 406 17.46 -6.07 17.68
C ILE A 406 16.68 -6.68 16.51
N ASN A 407 16.00 -7.78 16.74
CA ASN A 407 15.13 -8.42 15.74
C ASN A 407 13.77 -7.71 15.71
N LEU A 408 13.70 -6.55 15.04
CA LEU A 408 12.50 -5.71 14.97
C LEU A 408 11.87 -5.69 13.58
N TYR A 409 12.73 -5.55 12.56
CA TYR A 409 12.40 -5.59 11.15
C TYR A 409 13.63 -6.12 10.39
N SER A 410 13.39 -6.82 9.28
CA SER A 410 14.47 -7.23 8.36
C SER A 410 14.92 -6.03 7.52
N THR A 411 14.54 -5.93 6.24
CA THR A 411 14.87 -4.79 5.35
C THR A 411 13.77 -3.74 5.28
N TYR A 412 12.97 -3.59 6.34
CA TYR A 412 11.74 -2.78 6.32
C TYR A 412 11.74 -1.67 7.37
N GLY A 413 12.89 -1.25 7.87
CA GLY A 413 12.94 -0.20 8.89
C GLY A 413 12.35 1.13 8.42
N TYR A 414 12.38 1.40 7.12
CA TYR A 414 11.68 2.51 6.49
C TYR A 414 10.17 2.57 6.76
N TYR A 415 9.52 1.42 7.02
CA TYR A 415 8.08 1.35 7.26
C TYR A 415 7.73 1.68 8.71
N PHE A 416 8.56 1.25 9.68
CA PHE A 416 8.21 1.30 11.10
C PHE A 416 8.96 2.33 11.94
N GLY A 417 10.24 2.58 11.64
CA GLY A 417 11.28 3.05 12.57
C GLY A 417 10.94 4.26 13.44
N LYS A 418 10.19 4.04 14.52
CA LYS A 418 9.83 5.01 15.55
C LYS A 418 10.18 4.47 16.94
N ILE A 419 10.41 5.40 17.86
CA ILE A 419 10.80 5.15 19.24
C ILE A 419 9.97 6.07 20.15
N PHE A 420 9.56 5.55 21.30
CA PHE A 420 8.77 6.27 22.28
C PHE A 420 9.42 6.09 23.65
N VAL A 421 9.56 7.17 24.42
CA VAL A 421 10.11 7.15 25.78
C VAL A 421 9.01 7.41 26.79
N SER A 422 9.03 6.70 27.92
CA SER A 422 8.12 6.98 29.02
C SER A 422 8.28 8.43 29.49
N PRO A 423 7.17 9.16 29.75
CA PRO A 423 7.25 10.52 30.27
C PRO A 423 7.86 10.63 31.67
N VAL A 424 7.95 9.52 32.41
CA VAL A 424 8.36 9.50 33.83
C VAL A 424 9.57 8.59 34.11
N ASN A 425 10.04 7.84 33.11
CA ASN A 425 11.16 6.92 33.24
C ASN A 425 12.01 6.91 31.96
N ASP A 426 13.17 7.58 31.99
CA ASP A 426 14.08 7.68 30.85
C ASP A 426 14.68 6.33 30.42
N LYS A 427 14.54 5.26 31.21
CA LYS A 427 15.00 3.91 30.86
C LYS A 427 13.92 3.06 30.21
N LYS A 428 12.67 3.49 30.25
CA LYS A 428 11.57 2.77 29.61
C LYS A 428 11.32 3.32 28.23
N ILE A 429 11.61 2.51 27.21
CA ILE A 429 11.37 2.85 25.81
C ILE A 429 10.60 1.75 25.10
N VAL A 430 9.77 2.14 24.13
CA VAL A 430 9.08 1.23 23.21
C VAL A 430 9.51 1.56 21.79
N ILE A 431 9.85 0.54 21.01
CA ILE A 431 10.20 0.67 19.59
C ILE A 431 9.26 -0.15 18.73
N THR A 432 8.92 0.39 17.57
CA THR A 432 7.90 -0.18 16.69
C THR A 432 8.51 -0.81 15.44
N GLY A 433 7.97 -1.96 15.05
CA GLY A 433 8.44 -2.81 13.97
C GLY A 433 7.37 -3.79 13.52
N VAL A 434 7.80 -4.91 12.94
CA VAL A 434 6.91 -6.08 12.77
C VAL A 434 6.39 -6.53 14.13
N GLY A 435 7.25 -6.50 15.16
CA GLY A 435 6.87 -6.62 16.57
C GLY A 435 6.95 -5.28 17.31
N LEU A 436 6.36 -5.25 18.50
CA LEU A 436 6.39 -4.15 19.46
C LEU A 436 7.33 -4.52 20.60
N LEU A 437 8.47 -3.83 20.70
CA LEU A 437 9.50 -4.17 21.68
C LEU A 437 9.59 -3.14 22.79
N LEU A 438 9.53 -3.61 24.04
CA LEU A 438 9.70 -2.82 25.25
C LEU A 438 11.10 -3.05 25.84
N SER A 439 11.74 -1.96 26.26
CA SER A 439 12.93 -1.99 27.12
C SER A 439 12.66 -1.23 28.40
N THR A 440 13.19 -1.71 29.52
CA THR A 440 13.14 -1.06 30.83
C THR A 440 14.52 -0.70 31.37
N ASP A 441 15.57 -0.86 30.56
CA ASP A 441 16.98 -0.65 30.94
C ASP A 441 17.70 0.37 30.03
N GLY A 442 16.92 1.20 29.34
CA GLY A 442 17.39 2.25 28.44
C GLY A 442 17.81 1.76 27.07
N GLY A 443 17.27 0.62 26.62
CA GLY A 443 17.52 0.03 25.30
C GLY A 443 18.69 -0.95 25.27
N LYS A 444 19.15 -1.47 26.41
CA LYS A 444 20.21 -2.51 26.44
C LYS A 444 19.64 -3.87 26.11
N THR A 445 18.43 -4.16 26.60
CA THR A 445 17.66 -5.36 26.29
C THR A 445 16.22 -5.02 25.93
N PHE A 446 15.60 -5.89 25.13
CA PHE A 446 14.24 -5.71 24.61
C PHE A 446 13.43 -6.98 24.79
N ALA A 447 12.15 -6.82 25.13
CA ALA A 447 11.16 -7.89 25.21
C ALA A 447 9.99 -7.59 24.24
N ASP A 448 9.54 -8.62 23.53
CA ASP A 448 8.38 -8.53 22.65
C ASP A 448 7.08 -8.56 23.44
N ILE A 449 6.31 -7.47 23.34
CA ILE A 449 5.03 -7.26 24.01
C ILE A 449 3.83 -7.36 23.05
N SER A 450 4.03 -7.85 21.82
CA SER A 450 2.97 -8.10 20.82
C SER A 450 2.24 -9.43 21.11
N LYS A 451 1.49 -9.47 22.22
CA LYS A 451 0.81 -10.68 22.71
C LYS A 451 -0.54 -10.91 22.02
N GLU A 452 -1.40 -11.73 22.64
CA GLU A 452 -2.75 -12.00 22.15
C GLU A 452 -3.52 -10.71 21.84
N HIS A 453 -4.36 -10.76 20.81
CA HIS A 453 -5.16 -9.63 20.29
C HIS A 453 -4.39 -8.49 19.62
N VAL A 454 -3.05 -8.55 19.58
CA VAL A 454 -2.21 -7.56 18.89
C VAL A 454 -1.87 -8.05 17.48
N HIS A 455 -2.07 -7.18 16.49
CA HIS A 455 -1.61 -7.41 15.12
C HIS A 455 -0.15 -6.97 14.97
N SER A 456 0.57 -7.51 13.98
CA SER A 456 1.92 -7.04 13.62
C SER A 456 1.90 -5.63 13.04
N ASP A 457 3.10 -5.11 12.77
CA ASP A 457 3.33 -3.87 12.00
C ASP A 457 2.87 -2.62 12.76
N HIS A 458 3.68 -2.25 13.75
CA HIS A 458 3.41 -1.19 14.70
C HIS A 458 3.92 0.16 14.21
N HIS A 459 3.14 1.22 14.46
CA HIS A 459 3.42 2.58 13.98
C HIS A 459 3.32 3.66 15.05
N TYR A 460 2.70 3.36 16.19
CA TYR A 460 2.49 4.38 17.21
C TYR A 460 2.32 3.77 18.61
N VAL A 461 2.85 4.45 19.62
CA VAL A 461 2.62 4.14 21.03
C VAL A 461 2.44 5.43 21.82
N TRP A 462 1.34 5.52 22.56
CA TRP A 462 1.20 6.50 23.64
C TRP A 462 1.44 5.83 24.99
N ILE A 463 2.22 6.47 25.86
CA ILE A 463 2.53 6.00 27.22
C ILE A 463 1.96 6.99 28.23
N ASN A 464 1.14 6.49 29.14
CA ASN A 464 0.41 7.34 30.08
C ASN A 464 1.33 7.94 31.17
N PRO A 465 1.42 9.28 31.30
CA PRO A 465 2.29 9.93 32.29
C PRO A 465 1.82 9.74 33.75
N LYS A 466 0.54 9.43 33.98
CA LYS A 466 -0.06 9.24 35.31
C LYS A 466 -0.13 7.75 35.71
N ARG A 467 0.02 6.84 34.76
CA ARG A 467 0.07 5.39 34.99
C ARG A 467 0.94 4.75 33.91
N ASP A 468 2.25 4.74 34.14
CA ASP A 468 3.23 4.34 33.12
C ASP A 468 2.99 2.95 32.48
N SER A 469 2.31 2.03 33.17
CA SER A 469 1.93 0.71 32.63
C SER A 469 0.79 0.73 31.61
N HIS A 470 0.06 1.85 31.50
CA HIS A 470 -1.02 2.04 30.55
C HIS A 470 -0.46 2.59 29.24
N MET A 471 -0.65 1.82 28.16
CA MET A 471 -0.23 2.21 26.81
C MET A 471 -1.36 1.99 25.81
N ILE A 472 -1.37 2.81 24.76
CA ILE A 472 -2.24 2.67 23.60
C ILE A 472 -1.34 2.50 22.37
N ASN A 473 -1.59 1.47 21.57
CA ASN A 473 -0.78 1.04 20.43
C ASN A 473 -1.60 1.11 19.13
N GLY A 474 -1.00 1.68 18.09
CA GLY A 474 -1.52 1.69 16.73
C GLY A 474 -0.67 0.81 15.80
N ASN A 475 -1.33 -0.07 15.04
CA ASN A 475 -0.70 -1.01 14.11
C ASN A 475 -1.55 -1.25 12.84
N ASP A 476 -1.10 -2.15 11.96
CA ASP A 476 -1.78 -2.45 10.68
C ASP A 476 -3.15 -3.15 10.84
N GLY A 477 -3.43 -3.66 12.05
CA GLY A 477 -4.70 -4.26 12.44
C GLY A 477 -5.55 -3.40 13.39
N GLY A 478 -5.24 -2.10 13.55
CA GLY A 478 -6.05 -1.15 14.32
C GLY A 478 -5.45 -0.69 15.64
N THR A 479 -6.29 -0.54 16.67
CA THR A 479 -5.91 0.04 17.97
C THR A 479 -5.95 -1.02 19.07
N ASN A 480 -4.91 -1.02 19.92
CA ASN A 480 -4.81 -1.89 21.09
C ASN A 480 -4.52 -1.10 22.37
N ILE A 481 -5.06 -1.54 23.51
CA ILE A 481 -4.89 -0.87 24.82
C ILE A 481 -4.40 -1.89 25.85
N THR A 482 -3.40 -1.53 26.65
CA THR A 482 -2.89 -2.34 27.77
C THR A 482 -2.80 -1.51 29.05
N TYR A 483 -2.94 -2.15 30.21
CA TYR A 483 -2.78 -1.52 31.53
C TYR A 483 -1.66 -2.13 32.37
N ASP A 484 -0.91 -3.08 31.81
CA ASP A 484 0.08 -3.92 32.48
C ASP A 484 1.35 -4.12 31.65
N ASN A 485 1.79 -3.08 30.93
CA ASN A 485 2.99 -3.10 30.08
C ASN A 485 2.94 -4.08 28.90
N GLY A 486 1.74 -4.42 28.42
CA GLY A 486 1.57 -5.28 27.26
C GLY A 486 1.62 -6.78 27.57
N GLU A 487 1.49 -7.16 28.84
CA GLU A 487 1.21 -8.57 29.20
C GLU A 487 -0.17 -8.98 28.66
N HIS A 488 -1.16 -8.08 28.73
CA HIS A 488 -2.48 -8.26 28.13
C HIS A 488 -2.92 -7.04 27.32
N TRP A 489 -3.65 -7.30 26.23
CA TRP A 489 -4.15 -6.27 25.33
C TRP A 489 -5.65 -6.43 25.05
N PHE A 490 -6.34 -5.30 25.09
CA PHE A 490 -7.67 -5.14 24.52
C PHE A 490 -7.56 -4.66 23.07
N LYS A 491 -8.44 -5.14 22.18
CA LYS A 491 -8.52 -4.68 20.78
C LYS A 491 -9.69 -3.72 20.62
N ALA A 492 -9.39 -2.45 20.40
CA ALA A 492 -10.35 -1.35 20.31
C ALA A 492 -10.76 -1.09 18.85
N ASN A 493 -11.27 -2.12 18.17
CA ASN A 493 -11.66 -2.02 16.77
C ASN A 493 -13.17 -1.98 16.62
N THR A 494 -13.68 -0.78 16.35
CA THR A 494 -15.05 -0.54 15.89
C THR A 494 -15.13 0.23 14.55
N PRO A 495 -14.12 1.00 14.11
CA PRO A 495 -14.14 1.62 12.79
C PRO A 495 -14.10 0.60 11.63
N PRO A 496 -15.01 0.68 10.64
CA PRO A 496 -14.92 -0.09 9.40
C PRO A 496 -13.92 0.59 8.45
N VAL A 497 -12.63 0.33 8.66
CA VAL A 497 -11.51 0.95 7.93
C VAL A 497 -10.66 -0.04 7.15
N GLY A 498 -11.24 -1.17 6.77
CA GLY A 498 -10.59 -2.19 5.94
C GLY A 498 -10.12 -1.65 4.60
N GLN A 499 -8.94 -2.10 4.17
CA GLN A 499 -8.27 -1.69 2.94
C GLN A 499 -8.39 -2.77 1.86
N TYR A 500 -9.50 -2.80 1.12
CA TYR A 500 -9.76 -3.80 0.10
C TYR A 500 -9.02 -3.50 -1.21
N TYR A 501 -8.31 -4.49 -1.74
CA TYR A 501 -7.70 -4.45 -3.07
C TYR A 501 -8.65 -4.93 -4.18
N ALA A 502 -9.50 -5.91 -3.87
CA ALA A 502 -10.39 -6.55 -4.82
C ALA A 502 -11.63 -7.12 -4.13
N VAL A 503 -12.75 -7.19 -4.87
CA VAL A 503 -14.01 -7.74 -4.38
C VAL A 503 -14.63 -8.75 -5.34
N ALA A 504 -15.28 -9.77 -4.79
CA ALA A 504 -16.05 -10.77 -5.52
C ALA A 504 -17.35 -11.11 -4.78
N PHE A 505 -18.23 -11.88 -5.41
CA PHE A 505 -19.50 -12.31 -4.82
C PHE A 505 -19.84 -13.76 -5.21
N ASP A 506 -20.66 -14.39 -4.38
CA ASP A 506 -21.31 -15.67 -4.69
C ASP A 506 -22.76 -15.47 -5.17
N MET A 507 -23.44 -16.57 -5.49
CA MET A 507 -24.84 -16.55 -5.94
C MET A 507 -25.83 -17.03 -4.87
N LEU A 508 -25.44 -17.07 -3.58
CA LEU A 508 -26.34 -17.44 -2.49
C LEU A 508 -27.41 -16.36 -2.23
N LYS A 509 -28.39 -16.65 -1.37
CA LYS A 509 -29.41 -15.69 -0.94
C LYS A 509 -29.57 -15.73 0.60
N PRO A 510 -29.18 -14.66 1.33
CA PRO A 510 -28.42 -13.51 0.85
C PRO A 510 -27.07 -13.94 0.26
N TYR A 511 -26.55 -13.19 -0.72
CA TYR A 511 -25.23 -13.46 -1.29
C TYR A 511 -24.13 -12.98 -0.35
N ASN A 512 -22.96 -13.57 -0.44
CA ASN A 512 -21.77 -13.11 0.28
C ASN A 512 -20.89 -12.22 -0.59
N VAL A 513 -20.26 -11.23 0.05
CA VAL A 513 -19.19 -10.42 -0.52
C VAL A 513 -17.86 -10.94 0.00
N TYR A 514 -16.94 -11.21 -0.92
CA TYR A 514 -15.59 -11.66 -0.66
C TYR A 514 -14.62 -10.54 -0.99
N GLY A 515 -13.51 -10.43 -0.27
CA GLY A 515 -12.45 -9.53 -0.70
C GLY A 515 -11.13 -9.75 0.02
N GLY A 516 -10.06 -9.40 -0.68
CA GLY A 516 -8.69 -9.41 -0.19
C GLY A 516 -8.30 -8.03 0.33
N LEU A 517 -7.70 -8.00 1.52
CA LEU A 517 -7.32 -6.78 2.23
C LEU A 517 -5.82 -6.64 2.35
N GLN A 518 -5.35 -5.39 2.35
CA GLN A 518 -3.99 -5.07 2.78
C GLN A 518 -3.76 -5.53 4.23
N ASP A 519 -2.65 -6.28 4.43
CA ASP A 519 -2.15 -6.85 5.70
C ASP A 519 -3.10 -7.79 6.47
N ASN A 520 -4.38 -7.85 6.10
CA ASN A 520 -5.45 -8.44 6.89
C ASN A 520 -6.12 -9.66 6.22
N GLY A 521 -5.52 -10.22 5.19
CA GLY A 521 -5.96 -11.47 4.56
C GLY A 521 -7.20 -11.34 3.69
N THR A 522 -7.81 -12.48 3.38
CA THR A 522 -9.04 -12.58 2.59
C THR A 522 -10.20 -12.99 3.46
N TRP A 523 -11.33 -12.28 3.34
CA TRP A 523 -12.53 -12.49 4.16
C TRP A 523 -13.79 -12.49 3.31
N TYR A 524 -14.87 -13.03 3.86
CA TYR A 524 -16.21 -12.90 3.30
C TYR A 524 -17.28 -12.76 4.37
N GLY A 525 -18.40 -12.13 4.00
CA GLY A 525 -19.58 -11.97 4.85
C GLY A 525 -20.83 -11.65 4.03
N ALA A 526 -22.01 -11.78 4.64
CA ALA A 526 -23.27 -11.57 3.93
C ALA A 526 -23.45 -10.12 3.46
N SER A 527 -24.03 -9.92 2.29
CA SER A 527 -24.42 -8.61 1.74
C SER A 527 -25.39 -7.83 2.64
N THR A 528 -26.19 -8.53 3.43
CA THR A 528 -27.14 -7.97 4.37
C THR A 528 -26.53 -7.68 5.75
N THR A 529 -25.24 -7.96 5.94
CA THR A 529 -24.55 -7.71 7.21
C THR A 529 -24.70 -6.24 7.60
N LYS A 530 -24.98 -6.06 8.88
CA LYS A 530 -24.88 -4.79 9.60
C LYS A 530 -23.88 -5.03 10.71
N GLU A 531 -23.06 -4.04 10.98
CA GLU A 531 -22.16 -4.07 12.13
C GLU A 531 -22.99 -4.30 13.39
N ASN A 532 -22.69 -5.38 14.11
CA ASN A 532 -23.33 -5.76 15.36
C ASN A 532 -22.26 -6.35 16.27
N TYR A 533 -22.13 -5.87 17.50
CA TYR A 533 -21.16 -6.37 18.47
C TYR A 533 -21.68 -7.53 19.34
N ASP A 534 -22.93 -7.94 19.19
CA ASP A 534 -23.49 -9.12 19.88
C ASP A 534 -22.72 -10.42 19.54
N TRP A 535 -21.89 -10.42 18.49
CA TRP A 535 -21.01 -11.56 18.23
C TRP A 535 -19.99 -11.82 19.33
N PHE A 536 -19.72 -10.85 20.21
CA PHE A 536 -18.91 -11.10 21.42
C PHE A 536 -19.61 -12.08 22.38
N ASP A 537 -20.95 -12.09 22.43
CA ASP A 537 -21.72 -13.06 23.21
C ASP A 537 -21.88 -14.39 22.45
N SER A 538 -22.16 -14.34 21.15
CA SER A 538 -22.38 -15.55 20.34
C SER A 538 -21.09 -16.30 19.97
N GLY A 539 -19.94 -15.63 20.03
CA GLY A 539 -18.64 -16.13 19.59
C GLY A 539 -18.47 -16.20 18.06
N HIS A 540 -19.44 -15.74 17.27
CA HIS A 540 -19.41 -15.87 15.80
C HIS A 540 -19.45 -14.51 15.08
N ASN A 541 -18.28 -14.05 14.65
CA ASN A 541 -18.17 -12.83 13.84
C ASN A 541 -18.93 -12.99 12.51
N PRO A 542 -19.67 -11.97 12.03
CA PRO A 542 -20.41 -12.03 10.77
C PRO A 542 -19.52 -12.18 9.53
N TYR A 543 -18.20 -11.96 9.67
CA TYR A 543 -17.21 -12.20 8.65
C TYR A 543 -16.32 -13.39 9.00
N THR A 544 -16.00 -14.18 7.98
CA THR A 544 -15.16 -15.37 8.09
C THR A 544 -13.89 -15.23 7.26
N SER A 545 -12.74 -15.54 7.87
CA SER A 545 -11.44 -15.54 7.19
C SER A 545 -11.28 -16.76 6.27
N ILE A 546 -10.60 -16.56 5.14
CA ILE A 546 -10.27 -17.60 4.15
C ILE A 546 -8.76 -17.86 4.11
N ASN A 547 -7.94 -16.81 4.08
CA ASN A 547 -6.48 -16.91 4.00
C ASN A 547 -5.83 -15.67 4.63
N GLY A 548 -4.57 -15.79 5.09
CA GLY A 548 -3.79 -14.68 5.68
C GLY A 548 -2.88 -13.95 4.67
N GLY A 549 -1.93 -13.16 5.18
CA GLY A 549 -1.08 -12.23 4.41
C GLY A 549 -1.87 -11.00 3.95
N ASP A 550 -1.38 -10.22 2.98
CA ASP A 550 -2.25 -9.34 2.21
C ASP A 550 -3.17 -10.22 1.36
N GLY A 551 -4.48 -10.10 1.52
CA GLY A 551 -5.45 -10.76 0.67
C GLY A 551 -5.47 -10.15 -0.73
N MET A 552 -5.49 -10.99 -1.75
CA MET A 552 -5.49 -10.57 -3.15
C MET A 552 -6.85 -10.81 -3.83
N GLN A 553 -6.87 -10.92 -5.17
CA GLN A 553 -8.11 -11.16 -5.92
C GLN A 553 -8.79 -12.47 -5.46
N VAL A 554 -10.11 -12.52 -5.55
CA VAL A 554 -10.90 -13.70 -5.16
C VAL A 554 -11.77 -14.13 -6.33
N GLN A 555 -11.91 -15.43 -6.55
CA GLN A 555 -12.89 -15.99 -7.50
C GLN A 555 -13.69 -17.08 -6.79
N VAL A 556 -15.00 -17.14 -7.05
CA VAL A 556 -15.92 -18.09 -6.43
C VAL A 556 -16.60 -18.89 -7.53
N ASP A 557 -16.58 -20.22 -7.41
CA ASP A 557 -17.30 -21.08 -8.34
C ASP A 557 -18.81 -21.00 -8.05
N TRP A 558 -19.56 -20.34 -8.93
CA TRP A 558 -20.99 -20.11 -8.72
C TRP A 558 -21.85 -21.37 -8.79
N ARG A 559 -21.32 -22.50 -9.26
CA ARG A 559 -22.05 -23.77 -9.30
C ARG A 559 -22.25 -24.36 -7.91
N ASP A 560 -21.26 -24.22 -7.04
CA ASP A 560 -21.31 -24.76 -5.67
C ASP A 560 -21.26 -23.70 -4.56
N ASN A 561 -20.80 -22.48 -4.85
CA ASN A 561 -20.58 -21.37 -3.92
C ASN A 561 -19.72 -21.74 -2.70
N LYS A 562 -18.91 -22.80 -2.81
CA LYS A 562 -18.07 -23.38 -1.76
C LYS A 562 -16.61 -23.48 -2.20
N THR A 563 -16.36 -23.63 -3.50
CA THR A 563 -15.02 -23.61 -4.09
C THR A 563 -14.59 -22.17 -4.33
N VAL A 564 -13.53 -21.75 -3.65
CA VAL A 564 -12.99 -20.39 -3.70
C VAL A 564 -11.51 -20.41 -4.07
N TYR A 565 -11.10 -19.49 -4.92
CA TYR A 565 -9.72 -19.21 -5.26
C TYR A 565 -9.33 -17.92 -4.56
N SER A 566 -8.36 -18.00 -3.66
CA SER A 566 -7.84 -16.87 -2.91
C SER A 566 -6.35 -17.04 -2.69
N GLY A 567 -5.65 -15.93 -2.50
CA GLY A 567 -4.21 -15.94 -2.37
C GLY A 567 -3.69 -14.72 -1.66
N SER A 568 -2.37 -14.72 -1.48
CA SER A 568 -1.64 -13.57 -0.98
C SER A 568 -0.68 -13.01 -2.05
N GLN A 569 0.15 -12.05 -1.64
CA GLN A 569 1.09 -11.30 -2.48
C GLN A 569 1.87 -12.17 -3.45
N PHE A 570 2.26 -11.58 -4.59
CA PHE A 570 3.20 -12.18 -5.54
C PHE A 570 2.77 -13.56 -6.05
N GLY A 571 1.46 -13.77 -6.18
CA GLY A 571 0.89 -14.95 -6.81
C GLY A 571 0.84 -16.17 -5.90
N ALA A 572 0.77 -16.02 -4.58
CA ALA A 572 0.62 -17.15 -3.66
C ALA A 572 -0.84 -17.61 -3.53
N TYR A 573 -1.40 -18.22 -4.59
CA TYR A 573 -2.82 -18.59 -4.67
C TYR A 573 -3.13 -20.07 -4.41
N ASN A 574 -4.31 -20.31 -3.84
CA ASN A 574 -4.85 -21.63 -3.58
C ASN A 574 -6.32 -21.71 -4.00
N ARG A 575 -6.72 -22.86 -4.53
CA ARG A 575 -8.12 -23.29 -4.57
C ARG A 575 -8.46 -23.96 -3.24
N GLN A 576 -9.59 -23.59 -2.65
CA GLN A 576 -10.06 -24.10 -1.37
C GLN A 576 -11.55 -24.44 -1.44
N ASN A 577 -11.97 -25.48 -0.73
CA ASN A 577 -13.39 -25.70 -0.45
C ASN A 577 -13.70 -25.22 0.98
N LEU A 578 -14.61 -24.26 1.13
CA LEU A 578 -14.90 -23.64 2.43
C LEU A 578 -15.57 -24.59 3.44
N VAL A 579 -16.15 -25.70 2.98
CA VAL A 579 -16.81 -26.69 3.83
C VAL A 579 -15.85 -27.82 4.20
N THR A 580 -15.25 -28.47 3.21
CA THR A 580 -14.35 -29.62 3.45
C THR A 580 -12.96 -29.22 3.91
N ARG A 581 -12.59 -27.93 3.74
CA ARG A 581 -11.26 -27.37 3.99
C ARG A 581 -10.15 -27.98 3.13
N GLU A 582 -10.51 -28.71 2.07
CA GLU A 582 -9.55 -29.14 1.06
C GLU A 582 -8.88 -27.91 0.43
N ARG A 583 -7.55 -27.92 0.33
CA ARG A 583 -6.74 -26.83 -0.20
C ARG A 583 -5.71 -27.37 -1.19
N ARG A 584 -5.58 -26.70 -2.33
CA ARG A 584 -4.58 -27.00 -3.35
C ARG A 584 -3.95 -25.71 -3.88
N SER A 585 -2.63 -25.66 -3.95
CA SER A 585 -1.94 -24.55 -4.62
C SER A 585 -2.29 -24.55 -6.11
N VAL A 586 -2.56 -23.35 -6.63
CA VAL A 586 -2.84 -23.11 -8.06
C VAL A 586 -1.86 -22.08 -8.63
N ARG A 587 -0.70 -21.90 -7.99
CA ARG A 587 0.38 -21.06 -8.51
C ARG A 587 1.08 -21.79 -9.67
N PRO A 588 1.25 -21.17 -10.85
CA PRO A 588 2.05 -21.74 -11.92
C PRO A 588 3.47 -22.08 -11.43
N SER A 589 3.93 -23.29 -11.73
CA SER A 589 5.29 -23.73 -11.47
C SER A 589 6.17 -23.57 -12.71
N ARG A 590 7.47 -23.35 -12.50
CA ARG A 590 8.51 -23.47 -13.54
C ARG A 590 9.38 -24.70 -13.29
N ASP A 591 10.27 -24.99 -14.21
CA ASP A 591 11.31 -26.02 -14.05
C ASP A 591 12.67 -25.42 -13.63
N LEU A 592 13.62 -26.26 -13.21
CA LEU A 592 15.00 -25.79 -12.97
C LEU A 592 15.63 -25.34 -14.29
N GLY A 593 16.34 -24.21 -14.26
CA GLY A 593 16.96 -23.61 -15.44
C GLY A 593 16.04 -22.71 -16.26
N GLU A 594 14.73 -22.71 -16.00
CA GLU A 594 13.81 -21.74 -16.59
C GLU A 594 13.90 -20.39 -15.88
N THR A 595 13.72 -19.31 -16.64
CA THR A 595 13.64 -17.95 -16.09
C THR A 595 12.50 -17.84 -15.07
N ALA A 596 12.76 -17.16 -13.94
CA ALA A 596 11.75 -16.95 -12.92
C ALA A 596 10.50 -16.26 -13.49
N LEU A 597 9.32 -16.78 -13.15
CA LEU A 597 8.07 -16.09 -13.40
C LEU A 597 7.99 -14.88 -12.45
N ARG A 598 7.60 -13.74 -12.99
CA ARG A 598 7.36 -12.52 -12.21
C ARG A 598 5.88 -12.37 -11.96
N PHE A 599 5.50 -12.05 -10.74
CA PHE A 599 4.09 -11.96 -10.33
C PHE A 599 3.81 -10.56 -9.81
N ASN A 600 2.66 -10.00 -10.18
CA ASN A 600 2.24 -8.72 -9.61
C ASN A 600 1.98 -8.88 -8.11
N TRP A 601 2.10 -7.79 -7.34
CA TRP A 601 1.65 -7.76 -5.94
C TRP A 601 0.23 -8.30 -5.83
N GLN A 602 -0.70 -7.71 -6.61
CA GLN A 602 -2.06 -8.18 -6.80
C GLN A 602 -2.14 -8.95 -8.12
N THR A 603 -1.61 -10.18 -8.12
CA THR A 603 -1.63 -11.05 -9.30
C THR A 603 -3.06 -11.34 -9.75
N PRO A 604 -3.42 -11.13 -11.03
CA PRO A 604 -4.77 -11.38 -11.51
C PRO A 604 -5.04 -12.86 -11.74
N ILE A 605 -6.24 -13.29 -11.34
CA ILE A 605 -6.80 -14.62 -11.58
C ILE A 605 -8.23 -14.47 -12.08
N LEU A 606 -8.70 -15.41 -12.90
CA LEU A 606 -10.06 -15.36 -13.45
C LEU A 606 -10.62 -16.76 -13.64
N LEU A 607 -11.85 -16.99 -13.17
CA LEU A 607 -12.66 -18.12 -13.59
C LEU A 607 -13.46 -17.73 -14.83
N SER A 608 -13.45 -18.59 -15.85
CA SER A 608 -14.17 -18.30 -17.09
C SER A 608 -15.67 -18.22 -16.83
N ARG A 609 -16.32 -17.21 -17.40
CA ARG A 609 -17.77 -17.06 -17.35
C ARG A 609 -18.50 -18.09 -18.21
N HIS A 610 -17.82 -18.67 -19.20
CA HIS A 610 -18.38 -19.68 -20.10
C HIS A 610 -18.32 -21.08 -19.50
N ASN A 611 -17.28 -21.38 -18.72
CA ASN A 611 -17.13 -22.64 -18.00
C ASN A 611 -16.20 -22.50 -16.79
N GLN A 612 -16.73 -22.71 -15.58
CA GLN A 612 -15.99 -22.58 -14.32
C GLN A 612 -14.91 -23.66 -14.08
N ASP A 613 -14.75 -24.64 -14.99
CA ASP A 613 -13.58 -25.51 -15.01
C ASP A 613 -12.36 -24.84 -15.65
N VAL A 614 -12.56 -23.76 -16.43
CA VAL A 614 -11.47 -23.01 -17.04
C VAL A 614 -11.01 -21.91 -16.10
N PHE A 615 -9.73 -21.97 -15.74
CA PHE A 615 -9.09 -21.04 -14.81
C PHE A 615 -7.87 -20.38 -15.46
N TYR A 616 -7.80 -19.06 -15.37
CA TYR A 616 -6.73 -18.24 -15.94
C TYR A 616 -5.89 -17.61 -14.84
N TYR A 617 -4.59 -17.45 -15.13
CA TYR A 617 -3.61 -16.95 -14.17
C TYR A 617 -2.57 -16.05 -14.85
N GLY A 618 -2.25 -14.91 -14.24
CA GLY A 618 -1.26 -13.95 -14.75
C GLY A 618 0.08 -14.02 -14.01
N SER A 619 1.18 -14.12 -14.74
CA SER A 619 2.53 -13.73 -14.28
C SER A 619 3.04 -12.63 -15.22
N ASN A 620 4.32 -12.56 -15.57
CA ASN A 620 4.76 -11.94 -16.83
C ASN A 620 4.25 -12.69 -18.08
N LYS A 621 3.66 -13.87 -17.91
CA LYS A 621 3.07 -14.72 -18.94
C LYS A 621 1.62 -15.06 -18.58
N PHE A 622 0.84 -15.44 -19.58
CA PHE A 622 -0.51 -15.94 -19.42
C PHE A 622 -0.54 -17.46 -19.27
N HIS A 623 -1.28 -17.95 -18.28
CA HIS A 623 -1.42 -19.39 -18.00
C HIS A 623 -2.89 -19.78 -17.98
N ARG A 624 -3.19 -21.01 -18.43
CA ARG A 624 -4.55 -21.54 -18.49
C ARG A 624 -4.61 -22.96 -17.96
N SER A 625 -5.67 -23.24 -17.22
CA SER A 625 -6.10 -24.58 -16.83
C SER A 625 -7.48 -24.85 -17.41
N MET A 626 -7.71 -26.07 -17.89
CA MET A 626 -9.02 -26.56 -18.32
C MET A 626 -9.68 -27.45 -17.26
N ASN A 627 -9.07 -27.56 -16.07
CA ASN A 627 -9.46 -28.47 -15.00
C ASN A 627 -9.31 -27.82 -13.62
N ARG A 628 -9.95 -26.67 -13.43
CA ARG A 628 -10.11 -25.99 -12.15
C ARG A 628 -8.78 -25.59 -11.49
N GLY A 629 -7.70 -25.43 -12.25
CA GLY A 629 -6.37 -25.10 -11.74
C GLY A 629 -5.53 -26.32 -11.32
N ASP A 630 -5.99 -27.55 -11.57
CA ASP A 630 -5.23 -28.76 -11.21
C ASP A 630 -3.96 -28.92 -12.07
N SER A 631 -4.02 -28.48 -13.33
CA SER A 631 -2.89 -28.38 -14.25
C SER A 631 -2.97 -27.04 -14.99
N LEU A 632 -1.97 -26.19 -14.80
CA LEU A 632 -1.80 -24.92 -15.51
C LEU A 632 -0.75 -25.09 -16.61
N VAL A 633 -1.08 -24.63 -17.81
CA VAL A 633 -0.18 -24.58 -18.97
C VAL A 633 0.14 -23.12 -19.25
N THR A 634 1.41 -22.79 -19.42
CA THR A 634 1.85 -21.48 -19.91
C THR A 634 1.50 -21.37 -21.39
N MET A 635 0.62 -20.44 -21.74
CA MET A 635 0.06 -20.30 -23.09
C MET A 635 0.72 -19.20 -23.91
N SER A 636 1.50 -18.31 -23.27
CA SER A 636 2.12 -17.17 -23.94
C SER A 636 3.64 -17.09 -23.70
N PRO A 637 4.37 -16.36 -24.56
CA PRO A 637 5.67 -15.80 -24.18
C PRO A 637 5.51 -14.74 -23.08
N ASP A 638 6.60 -14.07 -22.72
CA ASP A 638 6.53 -12.86 -21.88
C ASP A 638 5.70 -11.78 -22.60
N LEU A 639 4.62 -11.33 -21.97
CA LEU A 639 3.70 -10.31 -22.51
C LEU A 639 4.08 -8.89 -22.06
N THR A 640 5.18 -8.74 -21.35
CA THR A 640 5.63 -7.46 -20.81
C THR A 640 6.75 -6.87 -21.68
N THR A 641 7.23 -5.69 -21.35
CA THR A 641 8.45 -5.11 -21.94
C THR A 641 9.73 -5.78 -21.43
N ASN A 642 9.60 -6.72 -20.48
CA ASN A 642 10.70 -7.40 -19.78
C ASN A 642 11.76 -6.41 -19.24
N PRO A 643 11.35 -5.44 -18.39
CA PRO A 643 12.25 -4.43 -17.88
C PRO A 643 13.30 -5.03 -16.94
N LYS A 644 14.41 -4.31 -16.74
CA LYS A 644 15.38 -4.63 -15.70
C LYS A 644 14.68 -4.65 -14.34
N GLN A 645 14.91 -5.70 -13.56
CA GLN A 645 14.33 -5.86 -12.23
C GLN A 645 15.13 -5.06 -11.20
N GLY A 646 14.44 -4.45 -10.24
CA GLY A 646 15.02 -3.98 -8.99
C GLY A 646 14.59 -4.89 -7.84
N ASP A 647 14.48 -4.34 -6.63
CA ASP A 647 14.04 -5.06 -5.43
C ASP A 647 12.54 -5.41 -5.42
N VAL A 648 11.73 -4.77 -6.26
CA VAL A 648 10.30 -5.04 -6.43
C VAL A 648 10.03 -5.66 -7.80
N PRO A 649 9.33 -6.81 -7.87
CA PRO A 649 8.90 -7.40 -9.14
C PRO A 649 8.12 -6.42 -10.02
N PHE A 650 8.56 -6.29 -11.28
CA PHE A 650 7.96 -5.39 -12.28
C PHE A 650 7.97 -6.02 -13.68
N GLY A 651 7.14 -5.54 -14.60
CA GLY A 651 6.92 -6.23 -15.87
C GLY A 651 6.14 -7.52 -15.62
N THR A 652 4.91 -7.35 -15.15
CA THR A 652 3.95 -8.41 -14.80
C THR A 652 2.55 -8.08 -15.33
N ILE A 653 1.75 -9.10 -15.64
CA ILE A 653 0.32 -8.93 -15.92
C ILE A 653 -0.36 -8.46 -14.65
N ALA A 654 -1.02 -7.31 -14.73
CA ALA A 654 -1.71 -6.63 -13.64
C ALA A 654 -3.23 -6.85 -13.68
N THR A 655 -3.79 -7.04 -14.88
CA THR A 655 -5.23 -7.21 -15.07
C THR A 655 -5.53 -8.13 -16.26
N MET A 656 -6.67 -8.82 -16.21
CA MET A 656 -7.16 -9.65 -17.30
C MET A 656 -8.69 -9.60 -17.39
N SER A 657 -9.21 -9.80 -18.59
CA SER A 657 -10.64 -9.94 -18.84
C SER A 657 -10.87 -10.96 -19.96
N GLU A 658 -11.78 -11.90 -19.73
CA GLU A 658 -12.39 -12.70 -20.79
C GLU A 658 -13.67 -12.00 -21.27
N SER A 659 -13.95 -12.02 -22.57
CA SER A 659 -15.21 -11.52 -23.11
C SER A 659 -16.40 -12.31 -22.55
N PRO A 660 -17.42 -11.62 -22.00
CA PRO A 660 -18.68 -12.29 -21.64
C PRO A 660 -19.44 -12.86 -22.84
N ILE A 661 -19.15 -12.39 -24.06
CA ILE A 661 -19.85 -12.78 -25.30
C ILE A 661 -19.16 -13.97 -25.96
N ARG A 662 -17.82 -13.97 -26.01
CA ARG A 662 -17.04 -14.97 -26.75
C ARG A 662 -16.00 -15.65 -25.88
N PHE A 663 -16.14 -16.96 -25.72
CA PHE A 663 -15.13 -17.81 -25.10
C PHE A 663 -13.79 -17.69 -25.82
N GLY A 664 -12.71 -17.55 -25.05
CA GLY A 664 -11.35 -17.46 -25.58
C GLY A 664 -10.97 -16.11 -26.20
N LEU A 665 -11.86 -15.11 -26.22
CA LEU A 665 -11.48 -13.72 -26.45
C LEU A 665 -11.00 -13.12 -25.12
N ILE A 666 -9.69 -12.94 -24.99
CA ILE A 666 -9.02 -12.59 -23.73
C ILE A 666 -8.17 -11.35 -23.93
N TYR A 667 -8.26 -10.43 -22.99
CA TYR A 667 -7.41 -9.25 -22.91
C TYR A 667 -6.57 -9.28 -21.65
N VAL A 668 -5.33 -8.80 -21.73
CA VAL A 668 -4.44 -8.60 -20.59
C VAL A 668 -3.83 -7.21 -20.61
N GLY A 669 -3.56 -6.68 -19.42
CA GLY A 669 -2.83 -5.43 -19.22
C GLY A 669 -1.72 -5.61 -18.19
N THR A 670 -0.58 -4.95 -18.39
CA THR A 670 0.62 -5.11 -17.55
C THR A 670 0.95 -3.85 -16.75
N ASP A 671 1.72 -4.02 -15.69
CA ASP A 671 2.20 -2.92 -14.84
C ASP A 671 3.19 -1.97 -15.54
N ASP A 672 3.79 -2.40 -16.65
CA ASP A 672 4.69 -1.62 -17.51
C ASP A 672 4.01 -1.03 -18.76
N GLY A 673 2.68 -1.12 -18.85
CA GLY A 673 1.87 -0.37 -19.82
C GLY A 673 1.50 -1.13 -21.10
N ASN A 674 1.84 -2.41 -21.20
CA ASN A 674 1.48 -3.28 -22.31
C ASN A 674 0.03 -3.74 -22.21
N ILE A 675 -0.66 -3.79 -23.36
CA ILE A 675 -2.04 -4.29 -23.47
C ILE A 675 -2.10 -5.19 -24.69
N GLN A 676 -2.57 -6.42 -24.50
CA GLN A 676 -2.68 -7.41 -25.56
C GLN A 676 -4.06 -8.06 -25.60
N VAL A 677 -4.43 -8.51 -26.79
CA VAL A 677 -5.62 -9.34 -27.04
C VAL A 677 -5.22 -10.69 -27.64
N SER A 678 -5.90 -11.74 -27.19
CA SER A 678 -5.91 -13.06 -27.79
C SER A 678 -7.33 -13.39 -28.25
N MET A 679 -7.45 -13.89 -29.49
CA MET A 679 -8.73 -14.24 -30.12
C MET A 679 -9.00 -15.76 -30.12
N ASP A 680 -8.07 -16.55 -29.59
CA ASP A 680 -8.01 -18.00 -29.72
C ASP A 680 -7.79 -18.73 -28.37
N GLY A 681 -8.08 -18.08 -27.25
CA GLY A 681 -7.96 -18.69 -25.92
C GLY A 681 -6.54 -18.70 -25.37
N GLY A 682 -5.67 -17.83 -25.88
CA GLY A 682 -4.33 -17.57 -25.37
C GLY A 682 -3.18 -18.12 -26.22
N TYR A 683 -3.43 -18.73 -27.39
CA TYR A 683 -2.38 -19.29 -28.25
C TYR A 683 -1.62 -18.20 -29.03
N SER A 684 -2.33 -17.17 -29.50
CA SER A 684 -1.74 -16.01 -30.16
C SER A 684 -2.13 -14.71 -29.48
N TRP A 685 -1.23 -13.72 -29.52
CA TRP A 685 -1.38 -12.44 -28.84
C TRP A 685 -0.99 -11.28 -29.77
N SER A 686 -1.82 -10.24 -29.78
CA SER A 686 -1.56 -8.99 -30.51
C SER A 686 -1.46 -7.83 -29.55
N LEU A 687 -0.40 -7.02 -29.66
CA LEU A 687 -0.24 -5.78 -28.92
C LEU A 687 -1.20 -4.72 -29.47
N ILE A 688 -1.95 -4.05 -28.61
CA ILE A 688 -3.02 -3.10 -29.00
C ILE A 688 -2.91 -1.72 -28.33
N ASN A 689 -1.78 -1.41 -27.67
CA ASN A 689 -1.58 -0.15 -26.96
C ASN A 689 -0.80 0.92 -27.75
N GLN A 690 -0.57 0.75 -29.06
CA GLN A 690 0.35 1.62 -29.83
C GLN A 690 -0.07 3.10 -29.84
N LYS A 691 -1.38 3.37 -29.76
CA LYS A 691 -1.96 4.72 -29.77
C LYS A 691 -2.36 5.24 -28.37
N LEU A 692 -1.97 4.54 -27.32
CA LEU A 692 -2.21 4.94 -25.93
C LEU A 692 -0.95 5.58 -25.32
N PRO A 693 -1.09 6.40 -24.26
CA PRO A 693 0.04 6.92 -23.51
C PRO A 693 0.98 5.79 -23.04
N LYS A 694 2.28 6.06 -23.07
CA LYS A 694 3.34 5.11 -22.66
C LYS A 694 3.83 5.39 -21.25
N GLY A 695 4.41 4.39 -20.59
CA GLY A 695 4.98 4.53 -19.24
C GLY A 695 3.96 4.63 -18.11
N LEU A 696 2.71 4.24 -18.36
CA LEU A 696 1.64 4.19 -17.36
C LEU A 696 1.27 2.73 -17.05
N TYR A 697 0.92 2.46 -15.80
CA TYR A 697 0.45 1.17 -15.32
C TYR A 697 -0.96 0.89 -15.88
N VAL A 698 -1.24 -0.30 -16.40
CA VAL A 698 -2.61 -0.66 -16.82
C VAL A 698 -3.42 -1.12 -15.61
N SER A 699 -4.30 -0.25 -15.09
CA SER A 699 -5.08 -0.56 -13.89
C SER A 699 -6.27 -1.47 -14.16
N ARG A 700 -6.87 -1.39 -15.35
CA ARG A 700 -7.95 -2.31 -15.75
C ARG A 700 -8.04 -2.45 -17.27
N VAL A 701 -8.36 -3.67 -17.71
CA VAL A 701 -8.86 -3.96 -19.05
C VAL A 701 -10.17 -4.71 -18.89
N VAL A 702 -11.24 -4.30 -19.58
CA VAL A 702 -12.58 -4.88 -19.45
C VAL A 702 -13.20 -5.07 -20.83
N ALA A 703 -13.49 -6.31 -21.21
CA ALA A 703 -14.26 -6.61 -22.40
C ALA A 703 -15.74 -6.29 -22.15
N SER A 704 -16.41 -5.66 -23.14
CA SER A 704 -17.82 -5.29 -23.01
C SER A 704 -18.74 -6.51 -22.97
N ALA A 705 -19.81 -6.39 -22.20
CA ALA A 705 -20.91 -7.35 -22.16
C ALA A 705 -21.93 -7.15 -23.28
N PHE A 706 -21.89 -6.01 -24.00
CA PHE A 706 -22.89 -5.65 -25.02
C PHE A 706 -22.35 -5.67 -26.45
N GLN A 707 -21.04 -5.51 -26.64
CA GLN A 707 -20.42 -5.50 -27.96
C GLN A 707 -19.11 -6.30 -27.95
N GLU A 708 -19.04 -7.40 -28.72
CA GLU A 708 -17.88 -8.31 -28.73
C GLU A 708 -16.56 -7.58 -29.00
N SER A 709 -16.58 -6.62 -29.93
CA SER A 709 -15.41 -5.84 -30.32
C SER A 709 -15.05 -4.71 -29.36
N ARG A 710 -15.89 -4.43 -28.36
CA ARG A 710 -15.66 -3.31 -27.44
C ARG A 710 -14.82 -3.73 -26.24
N VAL A 711 -13.82 -2.91 -25.94
CA VAL A 711 -12.95 -3.05 -24.76
C VAL A 711 -12.68 -1.69 -24.14
N TYR A 712 -12.72 -1.64 -22.81
CA TYR A 712 -12.35 -0.48 -22.01
C TYR A 712 -10.99 -0.69 -21.36
N VAL A 713 -10.22 0.39 -21.24
CA VAL A 713 -8.91 0.40 -20.59
C VAL A 713 -8.79 1.61 -19.69
N THR A 714 -8.22 1.41 -18.50
CA THR A 714 -7.78 2.49 -17.62
C THR A 714 -6.29 2.41 -17.39
N LEU A 715 -5.63 3.58 -17.40
CA LEU A 715 -4.19 3.72 -17.15
C LEU A 715 -3.96 4.54 -15.88
N ASN A 716 -2.86 4.29 -15.20
CA ASN A 716 -2.57 4.86 -13.90
C ASN A 716 -1.11 5.37 -13.84
N GLY A 717 -0.96 6.65 -13.50
CA GLY A 717 0.33 7.35 -13.37
C GLY A 717 0.82 7.53 -11.93
N TYR A 718 0.14 6.97 -10.94
CA TYR A 718 0.45 7.09 -9.51
C TYR A 718 1.93 6.83 -9.17
N ARG A 719 2.54 5.81 -9.81
CA ARG A 719 3.97 5.44 -9.66
C ARG A 719 4.95 6.43 -10.31
N ASN A 720 4.47 7.59 -10.73
CA ASN A 720 5.23 8.71 -11.28
C ASN A 720 4.78 10.06 -10.65
N ASP A 721 4.03 10.01 -9.53
CA ASP A 721 3.32 11.17 -8.96
C ASP A 721 2.44 11.90 -10.00
N HIS A 722 1.90 11.15 -10.96
CA HIS A 722 1.11 11.66 -12.06
C HIS A 722 -0.36 11.24 -11.91
N PHE A 723 -1.20 12.20 -11.57
CA PHE A 723 -2.57 11.94 -11.12
C PHE A 723 -3.63 12.07 -12.23
N ASN A 724 -3.30 12.35 -13.48
CA ASN A 724 -4.32 12.49 -14.52
C ASN A 724 -5.18 11.20 -14.66
N ALA A 725 -6.48 11.39 -14.86
CA ALA A 725 -7.41 10.29 -15.12
C ALA A 725 -7.36 9.84 -16.58
N TYR A 726 -7.10 8.56 -16.81
CA TYR A 726 -6.99 7.96 -18.13
C TYR A 726 -8.01 6.83 -18.30
N VAL A 727 -9.08 7.11 -19.06
CA VAL A 727 -10.12 6.14 -19.41
C VAL A 727 -10.28 6.11 -20.93
N TYR A 728 -10.18 4.94 -21.53
CA TYR A 728 -10.25 4.73 -22.97
C TYR A 728 -11.23 3.63 -23.32
N VAL A 729 -11.84 3.76 -24.50
CA VAL A 729 -12.66 2.72 -25.13
C VAL A 729 -12.18 2.48 -26.56
N SER A 730 -12.27 1.22 -26.98
CA SER A 730 -12.13 0.79 -28.36
C SER A 730 -13.36 -0.01 -28.75
N ASP A 731 -13.83 0.14 -29.98
CA ASP A 731 -14.95 -0.61 -30.57
C ASP A 731 -14.50 -1.61 -31.64
N ASP A 732 -13.18 -1.84 -31.77
CA ASP A 732 -12.56 -2.62 -32.85
C ASP A 732 -11.43 -3.54 -32.35
N TYR A 733 -11.63 -4.15 -31.18
CA TYR A 733 -10.68 -5.06 -30.51
C TYR A 733 -9.35 -4.40 -30.12
N GLY A 734 -9.34 -3.09 -29.90
CA GLY A 734 -8.16 -2.31 -29.50
C GLY A 734 -7.33 -1.74 -30.65
N ARG A 735 -7.80 -1.77 -31.90
CA ARG A 735 -7.05 -1.21 -33.05
C ARG A 735 -7.08 0.32 -33.04
N THR A 736 -8.17 0.90 -32.58
CA THR A 736 -8.33 2.34 -32.36
C THR A 736 -8.88 2.63 -30.96
N TRP A 737 -8.48 3.76 -30.39
CA TRP A 737 -8.83 4.15 -29.03
C TRP A 737 -9.37 5.57 -29.01
N ARG A 738 -10.41 5.78 -28.20
CA ARG A 738 -10.97 7.09 -27.86
C ARG A 738 -10.94 7.28 -26.36
N GLN A 739 -10.39 8.40 -25.90
CA GLN A 739 -10.48 8.77 -24.49
C GLN A 739 -11.90 9.21 -24.16
N ILE A 740 -12.41 8.72 -23.04
CA ILE A 740 -13.73 9.04 -22.47
C ILE A 740 -13.57 9.58 -21.05
N MET A 741 -14.66 10.11 -20.49
CA MET A 741 -14.72 10.67 -19.13
C MET A 741 -13.60 11.69 -18.87
N LYS A 742 -13.39 12.58 -19.86
CA LYS A 742 -12.31 13.59 -19.87
C LYS A 742 -12.50 14.69 -18.80
N ASP A 743 -13.67 14.72 -18.19
CA ASP A 743 -14.08 15.63 -17.13
C ASP A 743 -13.89 15.02 -15.73
N LEU A 744 -13.30 13.83 -15.62
CA LEU A 744 -12.85 13.30 -14.34
C LEU A 744 -11.78 14.21 -13.74
N PRO A 745 -11.74 14.34 -12.40
CA PRO A 745 -10.64 15.04 -11.74
C PRO A 745 -9.31 14.32 -12.01
N ALA A 746 -8.20 15.02 -11.80
CA ALA A 746 -6.86 14.42 -11.83
C ALA A 746 -6.67 13.54 -10.58
N GLU A 747 -7.27 12.35 -10.65
CA GLU A 747 -7.15 11.26 -9.69
C GLU A 747 -6.77 9.97 -10.45
N PRO A 748 -5.80 9.17 -9.96
CA PRO A 748 -5.50 7.87 -10.55
C PRO A 748 -6.73 6.98 -10.59
N VAL A 749 -6.94 6.33 -11.74
CA VAL A 749 -8.07 5.42 -11.96
C VAL A 749 -7.66 4.00 -11.58
N ASN A 750 -8.45 3.35 -10.71
CA ASN A 750 -8.20 2.01 -10.21
C ASN A 750 -9.05 0.93 -10.90
N VAL A 751 -10.28 1.30 -11.29
CA VAL A 751 -11.24 0.36 -11.84
C VAL A 751 -12.27 1.04 -12.73
N ILE A 752 -12.69 0.35 -13.79
CA ILE A 752 -13.88 0.64 -14.57
C ILE A 752 -14.77 -0.62 -14.61
N ARG A 753 -16.09 -0.41 -14.61
CA ARG A 753 -17.10 -1.44 -14.87
C ARG A 753 -18.19 -0.89 -15.79
N GLU A 754 -18.55 -1.68 -16.79
CA GLU A 754 -19.77 -1.48 -17.57
C GLU A 754 -20.96 -2.05 -16.78
N ASP A 755 -22.10 -1.38 -16.84
CA ASP A 755 -23.34 -1.84 -16.20
C ASP A 755 -23.81 -3.19 -16.77
N VAL A 756 -24.67 -3.91 -16.04
CA VAL A 756 -25.14 -5.23 -16.45
C VAL A 756 -26.41 -5.21 -17.31
N VAL A 757 -27.06 -4.04 -17.44
CA VAL A 757 -28.30 -3.86 -18.22
C VAL A 757 -28.13 -2.82 -19.34
N HIS A 758 -27.33 -1.76 -19.13
CA HIS A 758 -27.17 -0.67 -20.10
C HIS A 758 -25.71 -0.42 -20.52
N ALA A 759 -25.43 -0.52 -21.83
CA ALA A 759 -24.09 -0.33 -22.40
C ALA A 759 -23.49 1.09 -22.23
N ASP A 760 -24.34 2.09 -21.99
CA ASP A 760 -23.91 3.49 -21.84
C ASP A 760 -23.60 3.89 -20.39
N ILE A 761 -23.88 3.00 -19.42
CA ILE A 761 -23.60 3.26 -18.00
C ILE A 761 -22.24 2.69 -17.63
N LEU A 762 -21.35 3.57 -17.18
CA LEU A 762 -19.98 3.25 -16.78
C LEU A 762 -19.74 3.71 -15.34
N TYR A 763 -19.22 2.83 -14.50
CA TYR A 763 -18.79 3.11 -13.14
C TYR A 763 -17.26 3.14 -13.08
N VAL A 764 -16.68 4.22 -12.56
CA VAL A 764 -15.23 4.42 -12.46
C VAL A 764 -14.84 4.70 -11.01
N GLY A 765 -13.98 3.85 -10.45
CA GLY A 765 -13.37 4.05 -9.14
C GLY A 765 -11.96 4.63 -9.26
N THR A 766 -11.67 5.63 -8.46
CA THR A 766 -10.40 6.37 -8.44
C THR A 766 -9.84 6.44 -7.02
N ASP A 767 -8.68 7.07 -6.83
CA ASP A 767 -8.18 7.40 -5.48
C ASP A 767 -9.02 8.46 -4.75
N GLY A 768 -9.83 9.24 -5.47
CA GLY A 768 -10.69 10.27 -4.87
C GLY A 768 -12.14 9.84 -4.66
N GLY A 769 -12.66 8.85 -5.38
CA GLY A 769 -14.04 8.40 -5.21
C GLY A 769 -14.62 7.60 -6.37
N LEU A 770 -15.95 7.47 -6.36
CA LEU A 770 -16.75 6.81 -7.39
C LEU A 770 -17.40 7.85 -8.33
N TYR A 771 -17.23 7.65 -9.63
CA TYR A 771 -17.86 8.42 -10.68
C TYR A 771 -18.69 7.54 -11.60
N VAL A 772 -19.75 8.11 -12.16
CA VAL A 772 -20.71 7.44 -13.04
C VAL A 772 -20.89 8.26 -14.31
N SER A 773 -20.85 7.60 -15.46
CA SER A 773 -21.38 8.13 -16.71
C SER A 773 -22.63 7.34 -17.09
N ILE A 774 -23.61 8.03 -17.70
CA ILE A 774 -24.84 7.43 -18.23
C ILE A 774 -25.00 7.67 -19.75
N ASP A 775 -23.92 8.12 -20.40
CA ASP A 775 -23.88 8.57 -21.80
C ASP A 775 -22.65 8.03 -22.55
N GLY A 776 -22.17 6.84 -22.16
CA GLY A 776 -21.03 6.18 -22.82
C GLY A 776 -19.68 6.89 -22.57
N GLY A 777 -19.58 7.61 -21.45
CA GLY A 777 -18.39 8.33 -21.03
C GLY A 777 -18.22 9.71 -21.67
N VAL A 778 -19.30 10.35 -22.12
CA VAL A 778 -19.23 11.75 -22.59
C VAL A 778 -19.15 12.71 -21.40
N SER A 779 -19.94 12.45 -20.35
CA SER A 779 -19.93 13.22 -19.10
C SER A 779 -19.98 12.33 -17.85
N SER A 780 -19.42 12.86 -16.76
CA SER A 780 -19.30 12.15 -15.47
C SER A 780 -20.14 12.81 -14.36
N MET A 781 -20.52 12.03 -13.34
CA MET A 781 -21.17 12.51 -12.12
C MET A 781 -20.51 11.82 -10.92
N SER A 782 -20.33 12.52 -9.80
CA SER A 782 -19.88 11.88 -8.56
C SER A 782 -21.03 11.11 -7.90
N TRP A 783 -20.78 9.91 -7.37
CA TRP A 783 -21.75 9.16 -6.57
C TRP A 783 -21.18 8.89 -5.18
N ASN A 784 -21.44 9.80 -4.24
CA ASN A 784 -20.83 9.79 -2.91
C ASN A 784 -21.86 9.79 -1.76
N LYS A 785 -23.16 9.73 -2.05
CA LYS A 785 -24.18 9.64 -0.99
C LYS A 785 -23.97 8.37 -0.15
N GLY A 786 -23.68 8.54 1.14
CA GLY A 786 -23.40 7.44 2.07
C GLY A 786 -21.93 6.99 2.10
N LEU A 787 -21.07 7.59 1.27
CA LEU A 787 -19.62 7.47 1.32
C LEU A 787 -19.00 8.72 1.96
N PRO A 788 -17.76 8.67 2.47
CA PRO A 788 -17.00 9.88 2.71
C PRO A 788 -16.82 10.67 1.42
N ARG A 789 -16.58 11.99 1.55
CA ARG A 789 -16.43 12.88 0.41
C ARG A 789 -15.29 12.45 -0.54
N SER A 790 -14.17 12.02 0.02
CA SER A 790 -13.05 11.46 -0.73
C SER A 790 -12.69 10.09 -0.18
N VAL A 791 -12.74 9.03 -0.99
CA VAL A 791 -12.30 7.69 -0.55
C VAL A 791 -11.77 6.90 -1.74
N PRO A 792 -10.59 6.25 -1.63
CA PRO A 792 -10.11 5.41 -2.71
C PRO A 792 -11.03 4.21 -2.95
N VAL A 793 -11.49 4.05 -4.19
CA VAL A 793 -12.31 2.92 -4.65
C VAL A 793 -11.43 2.05 -5.56
N HIS A 794 -10.99 0.90 -5.05
CA HIS A 794 -10.02 0.03 -5.72
C HIS A 794 -10.67 -0.96 -6.67
N ASP A 795 -11.86 -1.45 -6.31
CA ASP A 795 -12.57 -2.43 -7.13
C ASP A 795 -14.08 -2.29 -7.00
N ILE A 796 -14.75 -2.68 -8.08
CA ILE A 796 -16.20 -2.59 -8.23
C ILE A 796 -16.68 -3.94 -8.75
N ALA A 797 -17.74 -4.47 -8.14
CA ALA A 797 -18.50 -5.61 -8.65
C ALA A 797 -19.99 -5.26 -8.74
N ILE A 798 -20.69 -5.85 -9.70
CA ILE A 798 -22.13 -5.69 -9.87
C ILE A 798 -22.77 -7.07 -9.74
N HIS A 799 -23.60 -7.27 -8.73
CA HIS A 799 -24.33 -8.51 -8.57
C HIS A 799 -25.52 -8.54 -9.55
N PRO A 800 -25.54 -9.43 -10.56
CA PRO A 800 -26.50 -9.34 -11.66
C PRO A 800 -27.94 -9.63 -11.24
N ARG A 801 -28.14 -10.54 -10.26
CA ARG A 801 -29.49 -10.89 -9.76
C ARG A 801 -30.08 -9.83 -8.82
N GLU A 802 -29.30 -9.37 -7.84
CA GLU A 802 -29.79 -8.41 -6.84
C GLU A 802 -29.75 -6.96 -7.34
N ASN A 803 -29.14 -6.70 -8.50
CA ASN A 803 -28.96 -5.37 -9.11
C ASN A 803 -28.27 -4.39 -8.15
N GLU A 804 -27.16 -4.85 -7.56
CA GLU A 804 -26.40 -4.13 -6.53
C GLU A 804 -24.96 -3.90 -6.96
N LEU A 805 -24.50 -2.66 -6.78
CA LEU A 805 -23.11 -2.24 -6.91
C LEU A 805 -22.41 -2.46 -5.57
N ILE A 806 -21.28 -3.17 -5.61
CA ILE A 806 -20.44 -3.47 -4.45
C ILE A 806 -19.11 -2.74 -4.65
N LEU A 807 -18.71 -1.94 -3.67
CA LEU A 807 -17.45 -1.20 -3.67
C LEU A 807 -16.48 -1.81 -2.68
N GLY A 808 -15.29 -2.16 -3.15
CA GLY A 808 -14.10 -2.34 -2.32
C GLY A 808 -13.37 -1.02 -2.17
N THR A 809 -13.49 -0.40 -0.99
CA THR A 809 -12.73 0.82 -0.69
C THR A 809 -11.41 0.47 -0.02
N HIS A 810 -10.41 1.32 -0.22
CA HIS A 810 -9.13 1.18 0.46
C HIS A 810 -9.09 2.13 1.65
N GLY A 811 -9.67 1.71 2.78
CA GLY A 811 -9.66 2.46 4.04
C GLY A 811 -11.03 2.69 4.67
N ARG A 812 -12.14 2.28 4.03
CA ARG A 812 -13.51 2.39 4.59
C ARG A 812 -14.34 1.11 4.43
N SER A 813 -13.66 -0.04 4.29
CA SER A 813 -14.27 -1.36 4.09
C SER A 813 -15.21 -1.44 2.88
N LEU A 814 -16.30 -2.20 2.96
CA LEU A 814 -17.20 -2.49 1.84
C LEU A 814 -18.47 -1.63 1.88
N TYR A 815 -18.92 -1.23 0.69
CA TYR A 815 -20.20 -0.53 0.52
C TYR A 815 -21.07 -1.17 -0.55
N ILE A 816 -22.40 -1.11 -0.35
CA ILE A 816 -23.39 -1.59 -1.31
C ILE A 816 -24.44 -0.52 -1.59
N SER A 817 -24.83 -0.38 -2.85
CA SER A 817 -26.03 0.38 -3.27
C SER A 817 -26.76 -0.34 -4.40
N LYS A 818 -28.08 -0.13 -4.49
CA LYS A 818 -28.87 -0.50 -5.67
C LYS A 818 -28.47 0.35 -6.87
N VAL A 819 -28.51 -0.22 -8.07
CA VAL A 819 -28.26 0.52 -9.33
C VAL A 819 -29.54 0.87 -10.09
N ASP A 820 -30.70 0.45 -9.61
CA ASP A 820 -32.00 0.66 -10.27
C ASP A 820 -32.26 2.13 -10.63
N ASP A 821 -31.96 3.06 -9.72
CA ASP A 821 -32.17 4.49 -9.96
C ASP A 821 -31.22 5.04 -11.04
N VAL A 822 -29.98 4.54 -11.09
CA VAL A 822 -29.01 4.92 -12.14
C VAL A 822 -29.48 4.41 -13.50
N GLN A 823 -29.92 3.16 -13.57
CA GLN A 823 -30.46 2.56 -14.80
C GLN A 823 -31.76 3.24 -15.26
N LYS A 824 -32.60 3.71 -14.33
CA LYS A 824 -33.80 4.53 -14.65
C LYS A 824 -33.47 5.87 -15.27
N LEU A 825 -32.32 6.50 -14.96
CA LEU A 825 -31.92 7.76 -15.62
C LEU A 825 -31.71 7.59 -17.13
N VAL A 826 -31.34 6.38 -17.58
CA VAL A 826 -31.18 6.06 -19.00
C VAL A 826 -32.49 5.59 -19.62
N SER A 827 -33.22 4.70 -18.93
CA SER A 827 -34.43 4.06 -19.47
C SER A 827 -35.71 4.90 -19.36
N ASN A 828 -35.75 5.95 -18.53
CA ASN A 828 -36.94 6.77 -18.31
C ASN A 828 -36.64 8.28 -18.36
N ALA A 829 -37.04 8.91 -19.47
CA ALA A 829 -36.84 10.34 -19.72
C ALA A 829 -37.60 11.26 -18.75
N GLU A 830 -38.81 10.89 -18.33
CA GLU A 830 -39.59 11.67 -17.35
C GLU A 830 -38.94 11.64 -15.97
N TYR A 831 -38.44 10.47 -15.54
CA TYR A 831 -37.69 10.33 -14.30
C TYR A 831 -36.42 11.18 -14.33
N ARG A 832 -35.65 11.13 -15.43
CA ARG A 832 -34.47 11.97 -15.62
C ARG A 832 -34.80 13.46 -15.55
N ALA A 833 -35.80 13.93 -16.29
CA ALA A 833 -36.22 15.33 -16.29
C ALA A 833 -36.66 15.79 -14.88
N LYS A 834 -37.35 14.93 -14.12
CA LYS A 834 -37.70 15.18 -12.73
C LYS A 834 -36.45 15.38 -11.86
N ARG A 835 -35.44 14.50 -11.97
CA ARG A 835 -34.19 14.61 -11.21
C ARG A 835 -33.42 15.88 -11.57
N GLU A 836 -33.34 16.22 -12.86
CA GLU A 836 -32.72 17.47 -13.32
C GLU A 836 -33.44 18.72 -12.80
N ALA A 837 -34.77 18.68 -12.66
CA ALA A 837 -35.55 19.77 -12.08
C ALA A 837 -35.36 19.89 -10.55
N GLU A 838 -35.21 18.76 -9.85
CA GLU A 838 -34.90 18.74 -8.41
C GLU A 838 -33.51 19.29 -8.11
N LEU A 839 -32.52 19.00 -8.96
CA LEU A 839 -31.15 19.50 -8.83
C LEU A 839 -31.03 21.03 -8.99
N LYS A 840 -31.97 21.66 -9.72
CA LYS A 840 -32.02 23.12 -9.94
C LYS A 840 -32.66 23.90 -8.78
N LYS A 841 -33.31 23.22 -7.84
CA LYS A 841 -33.94 23.80 -6.64
C LYS A 841 -32.95 23.77 -5.49
#